data_AF-A0AAR2J1K2-F1
#
_entry.id   AF-A0AAR2J1K2-F1
#
_cell.length_a   1.000
_cell.length_b   1.000
_cell.length_c   1.000
_cell.angle_alpha   90.00
_cell.angle_beta   90.00
_cell.angle_gamma   90.00
#
_symmetry.space_group_name_H-M   'P 1'
#
loop_
_entity.id
_entity.type
_entity.pdbx_description
1 polymer ?
#
loop_
_entity_poly.entity_id
_entity_poly.type
_entity_poly.pdbx_seq_one_letter_code
_entity_poly.pdbx_strand_id
1 'polypeptide(L)'
;SFGITYCILSCQYVLDGYTKTDGAWILTLLKSQYAVKSVQDCAEKCNTERLFTCRSFMYIEKDQDCITVAANSKIEPVLRRMSTALYERKDYLLECVIGIGTDYRGTKSKTKSGILCQRWEGTYPHKPNITPKTHPKADLESNYCRNPDGDKGGPWCYTMDEGKRWEHCDVQDCTVECMYCSGESYRGKVSTTESGLTCQRWDSQKPHNHGYIPSVLPEKYLEENYCRNPDGEPKPWCFTESPAKRWEFCSIPRCTTPPPTVVPQLDCFTGDGSLYRGTVAVTESGKTCQTWSSQSPQKHSRTPDNYPCKGLDENFCRNPDNERRPWCYTTDPQTRWEYCTVPSCGDGPHPDDPVIAPIEDCYEGNGSSYRGVTSETISGKKCQFWTSMQPHSHRKTPMDFPNADLRRNLCRNPDGDRAPWCYTTDPSVRWEYCRIERCATRVISVPALKPITPPTAVPQPISTDAPVKDCKEGNGASYRGPTSTTITGVTCQAWSAKTPHTPTFTPASHPDKGLDLNKCRNPDNDGNGPWCYTTDPSKKWDYCQIPDCDGQKCGQPAVKPRRCFGRIVGGCVSKPHSWPWQISLRTSAGIHFCGGTLIDPQWVLTAAHCLERSTRPSAYRVLLGIHTEAAVEPSKQVRDLEKIVLGPRGTDIALLKLDRPALINDKVLPACLPEKDYIVPSGTECYVTGWGETQGTGGEGTLKETGFPVIENKVCNRPAYLNNRVKDHEMCAGNIEGGTDSCQGDSGGPLVCFSQSTFVLQGVTSWGLGCANAMKPGVYARVSKFVDWIEKEIKASP
;
A
#
# COMPACT_ATOMS: atom_id res chain seq x y z
N SER A 1 17.39 -44.59 -7.56
CA SER A 1 16.93 -43.20 -7.81
C SER A 1 15.46 -42.97 -7.48
N PHE A 2 14.90 -43.58 -6.43
CA PHE A 2 13.49 -43.38 -6.03
C PHE A 2 13.31 -42.76 -4.62
N GLY A 3 14.39 -42.38 -3.94
CA GLY A 3 14.34 -41.86 -2.56
C GLY A 3 14.46 -40.33 -2.39
N ILE A 4 14.77 -39.58 -3.45
CA ILE A 4 15.07 -38.13 -3.36
C ILE A 4 13.83 -37.26 -3.71
N THR A 5 12.88 -37.79 -4.47
CA THR A 5 11.70 -37.04 -4.92
C THR A 5 10.58 -36.95 -3.86
N TYR A 6 10.56 -37.83 -2.86
CA TYR A 6 9.53 -37.82 -1.80
C TYR A 6 9.80 -36.77 -0.71
N CYS A 7 11.05 -36.31 -0.53
CA CYS A 7 11.39 -35.29 0.46
C CYS A 7 10.92 -33.89 0.03
N ILE A 8 10.98 -33.57 -1.27
CA ILE A 8 10.67 -32.22 -1.77
C ILE A 8 9.16 -31.91 -1.69
N LEU A 9 8.29 -32.91 -1.82
CA LEU A 9 6.83 -32.74 -1.75
C LEU A 9 6.26 -32.76 -0.31
N SER A 10 6.97 -33.35 0.68
CA SER A 10 6.49 -33.37 2.08
C SER A 10 6.99 -32.16 2.91
N CYS A 11 8.09 -31.53 2.51
CA CYS A 11 8.73 -30.45 3.29
C CYS A 11 8.00 -29.10 3.23
N GLN A 12 7.09 -28.87 2.28
CA GLN A 12 6.25 -27.65 2.23
C GLN A 12 5.06 -27.70 3.20
N TYR A 13 4.58 -28.90 3.57
CA TYR A 13 3.32 -29.08 4.33
C TYR A 13 3.34 -28.54 5.77
N VAL A 14 4.50 -28.50 6.44
CA VAL A 14 4.54 -28.18 7.89
C VAL A 14 4.30 -26.69 8.14
N LEU A 15 4.77 -25.82 7.24
CA LEU A 15 4.62 -24.36 7.38
C LEU A 15 3.26 -23.86 6.88
N ASP A 16 2.54 -24.64 6.07
CA ASP A 16 1.20 -24.26 5.57
C ASP A 16 0.18 -24.07 6.71
N GLY A 17 0.41 -24.74 7.86
CA GLY A 17 -0.37 -24.56 9.08
C GLY A 17 -0.12 -23.24 9.82
N TYR A 18 0.83 -22.41 9.35
CA TYR A 18 1.24 -21.18 10.02
C TYR A 18 1.02 -19.94 9.13
N THR A 19 0.73 -18.82 9.78
CA THR A 19 0.79 -17.47 9.21
C THR A 19 2.12 -16.85 9.62
N LYS A 20 2.90 -16.38 8.63
CA LYS A 20 4.19 -15.73 8.86
C LYS A 20 4.01 -14.21 8.92
N THR A 21 4.61 -13.59 9.93
CA THR A 21 4.70 -12.14 10.08
C THR A 21 6.16 -11.74 10.34
N ASP A 22 6.81 -11.14 9.35
CA ASP A 22 8.17 -10.60 9.46
C ASP A 22 8.21 -9.36 10.38
N GLY A 23 9.28 -9.25 11.17
CA GLY A 23 9.53 -8.13 12.07
C GLY A 23 8.69 -8.13 13.36
N ALA A 24 8.04 -9.25 13.68
CA ALA A 24 7.12 -9.38 14.80
C ALA A 24 7.69 -10.20 15.96
N TRP A 25 7.32 -9.82 17.18
CA TRP A 25 7.73 -10.47 18.42
C TRP A 25 6.58 -10.55 19.42
N ILE A 26 6.39 -11.69 20.08
CA ILE A 26 5.42 -11.83 21.18
C ILE A 26 6.15 -11.86 22.50
N LEU A 27 5.78 -10.94 23.40
CA LEU A 27 6.33 -10.90 24.74
C LEU A 27 5.47 -11.80 25.65
N THR A 28 6.00 -12.96 26.03
CA THR A 28 5.36 -13.86 27.00
C THR A 28 6.38 -14.45 27.96
N LEU A 29 5.92 -14.77 29.17
CA LEU A 29 6.71 -15.47 30.19
C LEU A 29 6.82 -16.97 29.91
N LEU A 30 5.83 -17.57 29.23
CA LEU A 30 5.79 -19.01 28.96
C LEU A 30 6.33 -19.31 27.56
N LYS A 31 7.62 -19.67 27.50
CA LYS A 31 8.37 -19.92 26.26
C LYS A 31 9.42 -20.99 26.43
N SER A 32 9.89 -21.56 25.33
CA SER A 32 11.09 -22.42 25.29
C SER A 32 11.97 -22.01 24.11
N GLN A 33 13.29 -22.12 24.29
CA GLN A 33 14.29 -21.66 23.32
C GLN A 33 15.17 -22.82 22.88
N TYR A 34 15.40 -22.92 21.58
CA TYR A 34 16.14 -23.97 20.91
C TYR A 34 17.09 -23.36 19.87
N ALA A 35 18.27 -23.94 19.70
CA ALA A 35 19.13 -23.64 18.55
C ALA A 35 18.76 -24.59 17.40
N VAL A 36 18.31 -24.07 16.27
CA VAL A 36 17.86 -24.86 15.11
C VAL A 36 18.33 -24.26 13.79
N LYS A 37 18.61 -25.12 12.80
CA LYS A 37 19.24 -24.69 11.55
C LYS A 37 18.25 -24.12 10.54
N SER A 38 16.98 -24.48 10.66
CA SER A 38 15.92 -24.07 9.73
C SER A 38 14.64 -23.68 10.46
N VAL A 39 13.80 -22.90 9.78
CA VAL A 39 12.46 -22.57 10.26
C VAL A 39 11.56 -23.81 10.40
N GLN A 40 11.76 -24.81 9.53
CA GLN A 40 11.02 -26.08 9.57
C GLN A 40 11.31 -26.83 10.87
N ASP A 41 12.59 -26.91 11.27
CA ASP A 41 12.97 -27.52 12.55
C ASP A 41 12.30 -26.79 13.72
N CYS A 42 12.17 -25.46 13.65
CA CYS A 42 11.48 -24.68 14.68
C CYS A 42 9.97 -24.99 14.73
N ALA A 43 9.34 -25.13 13.57
CA ALA A 43 7.93 -25.53 13.46
C ALA A 43 7.72 -26.94 14.05
N GLU A 44 8.63 -27.88 13.79
CA GLU A 44 8.60 -29.22 14.39
C GLU A 44 8.75 -29.17 15.92
N LYS A 45 9.65 -28.31 16.45
CA LYS A 45 9.75 -28.07 17.90
C LYS A 45 8.44 -27.55 18.48
N CYS A 46 7.78 -26.59 17.81
CA CYS A 46 6.48 -26.10 18.23
C CYS A 46 5.40 -27.19 18.20
N ASN A 47 5.34 -27.99 17.13
CA ASN A 47 4.35 -29.07 16.98
C ASN A 47 4.53 -30.21 17.98
N THR A 48 5.76 -30.43 18.45
CA THR A 48 6.09 -31.50 19.41
C THR A 48 6.26 -30.99 20.85
N GLU A 49 6.01 -29.70 21.09
CA GLU A 49 6.09 -29.08 22.41
C GLU A 49 5.13 -29.75 23.40
N ARG A 50 5.61 -30.04 24.60
CA ARG A 50 4.83 -30.70 25.67
C ARG A 50 4.76 -29.90 26.95
N LEU A 51 5.59 -28.87 27.11
CA LEU A 51 5.56 -28.01 28.30
C LEU A 51 4.32 -27.11 28.31
N PHE A 52 3.83 -26.74 27.12
CA PHE A 52 2.64 -25.93 26.91
C PHE A 52 2.09 -26.15 25.50
N THR A 53 0.85 -25.74 25.26
CA THR A 53 0.29 -25.72 23.90
C THR A 53 0.98 -24.63 23.08
N CYS A 54 1.90 -25.01 22.20
CA CYS A 54 2.59 -24.05 21.33
C CYS A 54 1.61 -23.47 20.29
N ARG A 55 1.35 -22.16 20.38
CA ARG A 55 0.45 -21.42 19.48
C ARG A 55 1.19 -20.67 18.40
N SER A 56 2.41 -20.26 18.69
CA SER A 56 3.28 -19.60 17.73
C SER A 56 4.75 -19.88 18.07
N PHE A 57 5.63 -19.58 17.13
CA PHE A 57 7.06 -19.57 17.38
C PHE A 57 7.70 -18.36 16.71
N MET A 58 8.83 -17.91 17.26
CA MET A 58 9.66 -16.86 16.67
C MET A 58 10.95 -17.50 16.19
N TYR A 59 11.32 -17.20 14.94
CA TYR A 59 12.57 -17.67 14.35
C TYR A 59 13.46 -16.47 14.02
N ILE A 60 14.71 -16.51 14.50
CA ILE A 60 15.73 -15.50 14.26
C ILE A 60 16.78 -16.11 13.35
N GLU A 61 16.63 -15.89 12.04
CA GLU A 61 17.45 -16.56 11.01
C GLU A 61 18.95 -16.31 11.17
N LYS A 62 19.33 -15.07 11.51
CA LYS A 62 20.75 -14.67 11.72
C LYS A 62 21.40 -15.38 12.91
N ASP A 63 20.62 -15.72 13.92
CA ASP A 63 21.09 -16.37 15.14
C ASP A 63 20.82 -17.88 15.17
N GLN A 64 20.07 -18.41 14.18
CA GLN A 64 19.58 -19.80 14.19
C GLN A 64 18.83 -20.14 15.49
N ASP A 65 18.15 -19.14 16.04
CA ASP A 65 17.42 -19.23 17.29
C ASP A 65 15.92 -19.44 17.02
N CYS A 66 15.36 -20.42 17.71
CA CYS A 66 13.95 -20.77 17.69
C CYS A 66 13.35 -20.61 19.07
N ILE A 67 12.23 -19.91 19.16
CA ILE A 67 11.54 -19.67 20.43
C ILE A 67 10.08 -20.08 20.27
N THR A 68 9.70 -21.21 20.86
CA THR A 68 8.30 -21.67 20.93
C THR A 68 7.58 -20.92 22.03
N VAL A 69 6.32 -20.52 21.79
CA VAL A 69 5.54 -19.73 22.74
C VAL A 69 4.09 -20.20 22.84
N ALA A 70 3.52 -20.10 24.05
CA ALA A 70 2.13 -20.47 24.33
C ALA A 70 1.11 -19.39 23.91
N ALA A 71 1.58 -18.23 23.46
CA ALA A 71 0.76 -17.08 23.10
C ALA A 71 0.76 -16.82 21.59
N ASN A 72 -0.19 -16.01 21.13
CA ASN A 72 -0.30 -15.50 19.77
C ASN A 72 -0.78 -14.03 19.82
N SER A 73 -0.93 -13.40 18.66
CA SER A 73 -1.35 -12.00 18.49
C SER A 73 -2.75 -11.67 19.02
N LYS A 74 -3.57 -12.69 19.33
CA LYS A 74 -4.91 -12.52 19.94
C LYS A 74 -4.84 -12.41 21.46
N ILE A 75 -3.85 -13.04 22.07
CA ILE A 75 -3.72 -13.15 23.53
C ILE A 75 -2.76 -12.08 24.05
N GLU A 76 -1.66 -11.87 23.35
CA GLU A 76 -0.59 -10.96 23.78
C GLU A 76 -0.29 -9.88 22.73
N PRO A 77 0.16 -8.69 23.14
CA PRO A 77 0.53 -7.64 22.21
C PRO A 77 1.77 -8.04 21.41
N VAL A 78 1.66 -7.92 20.08
CA VAL A 78 2.80 -8.11 19.19
C VAL A 78 3.66 -6.86 19.19
N LEU A 79 4.95 -7.02 19.48
CA LEU A 79 5.96 -5.98 19.46
C LEU A 79 6.74 -6.01 18.15
N ARG A 80 7.34 -4.87 17.85
CA ARG A 80 8.24 -4.64 16.72
C ARG A 80 9.63 -5.19 17.06
N ARG A 81 10.23 -6.03 16.21
CA ARG A 81 11.62 -6.49 16.38
C ARG A 81 12.33 -6.70 15.04
N MET A 82 13.62 -6.40 14.96
CA MET A 82 14.43 -6.62 13.75
C MET A 82 14.80 -8.09 13.56
N SER A 83 14.90 -8.53 12.30
CA SER A 83 15.43 -9.84 11.87
C SER A 83 14.82 -11.03 12.63
N THR A 84 13.55 -10.91 13.01
CA THR A 84 12.74 -11.99 13.60
C THR A 84 11.51 -12.19 12.72
N ALA A 85 11.13 -13.44 12.49
CA ALA A 85 9.84 -13.78 11.90
C ALA A 85 8.98 -14.52 12.94
N LEU A 86 7.75 -14.05 13.13
CA LEU A 86 6.74 -14.71 13.96
C LEU A 86 5.92 -15.64 13.07
N TYR A 87 5.75 -16.89 13.51
CA TYR A 87 4.94 -17.90 12.84
C TYR A 87 3.81 -18.31 13.78
N GLU A 88 2.58 -17.93 13.46
CA GLU A 88 1.41 -18.19 14.29
C GLU A 88 0.58 -19.30 13.66
N ARG A 89 0.19 -20.30 14.45
CA ARG A 89 -0.61 -21.39 13.91
C ARG A 89 -2.01 -20.89 13.53
N LYS A 90 -2.45 -21.21 12.33
CA LYS A 90 -3.72 -20.75 11.76
C LYS A 90 -4.94 -21.22 12.57
N ASP A 91 -4.91 -22.44 13.09
CA ASP A 91 -5.97 -23.02 13.92
C ASP A 91 -6.25 -22.22 15.20
N TYR A 92 -5.23 -21.60 15.80
CA TYR A 92 -5.39 -20.71 16.98
C TYR A 92 -5.67 -19.24 16.63
N LEU A 93 -5.60 -18.86 15.35
CA LEU A 93 -5.99 -17.54 14.87
C LEU A 93 -7.44 -17.49 14.35
N LEU A 94 -8.00 -18.66 14.00
CA LEU A 94 -9.37 -18.82 13.54
C LEU A 94 -10.36 -18.59 14.69
N GLU A 95 -11.17 -17.53 14.56
CA GLU A 95 -12.23 -17.16 15.51
C GLU A 95 -13.62 -17.67 15.08
N CYS A 96 -13.63 -18.66 14.18
CA CYS A 96 -14.82 -19.29 13.62
C CYS A 96 -14.70 -20.83 13.68
N VAL A 97 -15.81 -21.57 13.53
CA VAL A 97 -15.87 -23.05 13.57
C VAL A 97 -15.91 -23.65 12.17
N ILE A 98 -15.34 -24.83 11.95
CA ILE A 98 -15.61 -25.62 10.74
C ILE A 98 -16.52 -26.79 11.14
N GLY A 99 -17.68 -26.93 10.49
CA GLY A 99 -18.67 -27.94 10.87
C GLY A 99 -19.17 -27.74 12.31
N ILE A 100 -19.12 -28.79 13.14
CA ILE A 100 -19.58 -28.71 14.55
C ILE A 100 -18.54 -28.09 15.52
N GLY A 101 -17.36 -27.67 15.03
CA GLY A 101 -16.38 -26.95 15.86
C GLY A 101 -15.65 -27.79 16.92
N THR A 102 -15.45 -29.09 16.69
CA THR A 102 -14.62 -29.95 17.55
C THR A 102 -13.14 -29.53 17.56
N ASP A 103 -12.70 -28.94 16.46
CA ASP A 103 -11.35 -28.39 16.25
C ASP A 103 -11.27 -26.88 16.54
N TYR A 104 -12.35 -26.25 17.01
CA TYR A 104 -12.35 -24.83 17.33
C TYR A 104 -11.37 -24.51 18.46
N ARG A 105 -10.48 -23.53 18.23
CA ARG A 105 -9.47 -23.07 19.19
C ARG A 105 -9.49 -21.56 19.44
N GLY A 106 -10.53 -20.86 18.98
CA GLY A 106 -10.67 -19.41 19.17
C GLY A 106 -10.95 -19.00 20.63
N THR A 107 -11.13 -17.70 20.84
CA THR A 107 -11.11 -17.06 22.17
C THR A 107 -12.49 -16.64 22.68
N LYS A 108 -13.58 -17.02 22.01
CA LYS A 108 -14.95 -16.73 22.47
C LYS A 108 -15.15 -17.24 23.90
N SER A 109 -15.57 -16.36 24.81
CA SER A 109 -15.71 -16.63 26.26
C SER A 109 -17.06 -16.23 26.83
N LYS A 110 -18.04 -15.98 25.95
CA LYS A 110 -19.43 -15.69 26.30
C LYS A 110 -20.38 -16.59 25.51
N THR A 111 -21.44 -17.03 26.17
CA THR A 111 -22.49 -17.86 25.57
C THR A 111 -23.31 -17.04 24.55
N LYS A 112 -24.19 -17.71 23.79
CA LYS A 112 -25.11 -17.05 22.85
C LYS A 112 -26.04 -16.02 23.53
N SER A 113 -26.30 -16.19 24.82
CA SER A 113 -27.08 -15.25 25.64
C SER A 113 -26.22 -14.16 26.29
N GLY A 114 -24.91 -14.10 25.97
CA GLY A 114 -23.97 -13.11 26.51
C GLY A 114 -23.43 -13.42 27.91
N ILE A 115 -23.75 -14.59 28.48
CA ILE A 115 -23.31 -14.99 29.83
C ILE A 115 -21.82 -15.33 29.78
N LEU A 116 -21.06 -14.86 30.77
CA LEU A 116 -19.64 -15.17 30.88
C LEU A 116 -19.43 -16.67 31.15
N CYS A 117 -18.51 -17.27 30.42
CA CYS A 117 -18.14 -18.66 30.65
C CYS A 117 -17.33 -18.82 31.95
N GLN A 118 -17.55 -19.94 32.63
CA GLN A 118 -16.72 -20.43 33.73
C GLN A 118 -15.45 -21.09 33.16
N ARG A 119 -14.33 -20.96 33.87
CA ARG A 119 -13.10 -21.69 33.50
C ARG A 119 -13.34 -23.21 33.58
N TRP A 120 -12.80 -23.97 32.62
CA TRP A 120 -12.98 -25.43 32.57
C TRP A 120 -12.35 -26.18 33.75
N GLU A 121 -11.33 -25.59 34.37
CA GLU A 121 -10.72 -26.07 35.61
C GLU A 121 -11.35 -25.48 36.87
N GLY A 122 -12.17 -24.43 36.72
CA GLY A 122 -12.89 -23.81 37.82
C GLY A 122 -13.95 -24.75 38.36
N THR A 123 -14.17 -24.72 39.68
CA THR A 123 -15.15 -25.60 40.36
C THR A 123 -16.36 -24.83 40.90
N TYR A 124 -16.47 -23.55 40.57
CA TYR A 124 -17.53 -22.64 40.97
C TYR A 124 -17.91 -21.71 39.81
N PRO A 125 -19.20 -21.40 39.57
CA PRO A 125 -20.38 -21.90 40.31
C PRO A 125 -20.69 -23.38 40.09
N HIS A 126 -20.27 -23.97 38.98
CA HIS A 126 -20.54 -25.36 38.64
C HIS A 126 -19.31 -26.24 38.84
N LYS A 127 -19.50 -27.48 39.32
CA LYS A 127 -18.46 -28.51 39.25
C LYS A 127 -18.46 -29.17 37.87
N PRO A 128 -17.45 -28.96 37.01
CA PRO A 128 -17.44 -29.47 35.64
C PRO A 128 -17.19 -30.97 35.60
N ASN A 129 -17.90 -31.69 34.72
CA ASN A 129 -17.61 -33.10 34.43
C ASN A 129 -16.55 -33.23 33.33
N ILE A 130 -16.43 -32.20 32.50
CA ILE A 130 -15.46 -32.10 31.42
C ILE A 130 -14.47 -31.01 31.83
N THR A 131 -13.23 -31.43 32.04
CA THR A 131 -12.10 -30.62 32.51
C THR A 131 -10.86 -30.92 31.67
N PRO A 132 -9.82 -30.05 31.69
CA PRO A 132 -8.56 -30.31 31.01
C PRO A 132 -7.92 -31.65 31.40
N LYS A 133 -8.15 -32.13 32.63
CA LYS A 133 -7.64 -33.43 33.12
C LYS A 133 -8.37 -34.61 32.49
N THR A 134 -9.69 -34.52 32.36
CA THR A 134 -10.52 -35.60 31.78
C THR A 134 -10.45 -35.67 30.26
N HIS A 135 -10.29 -34.51 29.59
CA HIS A 135 -10.28 -34.38 28.13
C HIS A 135 -9.04 -33.59 27.67
N PRO A 136 -7.83 -34.14 27.85
CA PRO A 136 -6.57 -33.42 27.62
C PRO A 136 -6.33 -33.02 26.16
N LYS A 137 -7.02 -33.67 25.20
CA LYS A 137 -6.91 -33.36 23.77
C LYS A 137 -7.90 -32.30 23.28
N ALA A 138 -8.83 -31.86 24.14
CA ALA A 138 -9.90 -30.95 23.75
C ALA A 138 -9.57 -29.45 23.90
N ASP A 139 -8.32 -29.11 24.27
CA ASP A 139 -7.84 -27.73 24.44
C ASP A 139 -8.77 -26.88 25.33
N LEU A 140 -9.14 -27.41 26.50
CA LEU A 140 -10.07 -26.79 27.44
C LEU A 140 -9.42 -25.64 28.24
N GLU A 141 -8.81 -24.69 27.55
CA GLU A 141 -8.08 -23.60 28.17
C GLU A 141 -8.99 -22.47 28.65
N SER A 142 -8.63 -21.86 29.79
CA SER A 142 -9.33 -20.73 30.39
C SER A 142 -10.84 -21.01 30.49
N ASN A 143 -11.67 -20.08 30.07
CA ASN A 143 -13.12 -20.19 29.95
C ASN A 143 -13.59 -20.13 28.49
N TYR A 144 -12.75 -20.50 27.52
CA TYR A 144 -13.11 -20.40 26.11
C TYR A 144 -14.12 -21.48 25.70
N CYS A 145 -15.03 -21.14 24.80
CA CYS A 145 -15.99 -22.08 24.26
C CYS A 145 -15.29 -23.21 23.49
N ARG A 146 -15.70 -24.46 23.73
CA ARG A 146 -15.14 -25.66 23.10
C ARG A 146 -16.25 -26.68 22.85
N ASN A 147 -15.99 -27.64 21.96
CA ASN A 147 -16.90 -28.76 21.72
C ASN A 147 -16.21 -30.11 22.03
N PRO A 148 -15.94 -30.41 23.32
CA PRO A 148 -15.17 -31.60 23.72
C PRO A 148 -15.91 -32.93 23.54
N ASP A 149 -17.23 -32.90 23.45
CA ASP A 149 -18.14 -34.04 23.40
C ASP A 149 -18.77 -34.24 22.01
N GLY A 150 -18.46 -33.37 21.03
CA GLY A 150 -18.99 -33.46 19.67
C GLY A 150 -20.47 -33.14 19.59
N ASP A 151 -20.96 -32.25 20.46
CA ASP A 151 -22.35 -31.79 20.48
C ASP A 151 -22.71 -31.14 19.14
N LYS A 152 -23.88 -31.51 18.60
CA LYS A 152 -24.35 -31.02 17.29
C LYS A 152 -24.69 -29.52 17.29
N GLY A 153 -24.92 -28.93 18.45
CA GLY A 153 -25.17 -27.50 18.63
C GLY A 153 -23.91 -26.63 18.61
N GLY A 154 -22.72 -27.23 18.48
CA GLY A 154 -21.45 -26.51 18.34
C GLY A 154 -20.75 -26.23 19.67
N PRO A 155 -19.75 -25.34 19.69
CA PRO A 155 -19.00 -25.01 20.90
C PRO A 155 -19.88 -24.47 22.02
N TRP A 156 -19.60 -24.89 23.25
CA TRP A 156 -20.32 -24.48 24.46
C TRP A 156 -19.33 -24.25 25.61
N CYS A 157 -19.84 -23.72 26.72
CA CYS A 157 -19.07 -23.59 27.95
C CYS A 157 -19.97 -23.76 29.19
N TYR A 158 -19.37 -24.11 30.33
CA TYR A 158 -20.02 -23.90 31.63
C TYR A 158 -20.19 -22.40 31.85
N THR A 159 -21.27 -21.97 32.51
CA THR A 159 -21.54 -20.53 32.66
C THR A 159 -21.25 -20.02 34.08
N MET A 160 -21.04 -18.73 34.24
CA MET A 160 -20.92 -18.09 35.56
C MET A 160 -22.29 -17.81 36.23
N ASP A 161 -23.40 -18.21 35.59
CA ASP A 161 -24.75 -18.11 36.14
C ASP A 161 -25.10 -19.41 36.90
N GLU A 162 -25.43 -19.29 38.20
CA GLU A 162 -25.84 -20.42 39.04
C GLU A 162 -27.13 -21.11 38.53
N GLY A 163 -28.02 -20.36 37.88
CA GLY A 163 -29.27 -20.88 37.31
C GLY A 163 -29.08 -21.61 35.99
N LYS A 164 -27.90 -21.50 35.35
CA LYS A 164 -27.65 -22.07 34.02
C LYS A 164 -26.29 -22.75 33.95
N ARG A 165 -26.29 -24.07 34.14
CA ARG A 165 -25.04 -24.86 34.23
C ARG A 165 -24.11 -24.72 33.02
N TRP A 166 -24.65 -24.76 31.81
CA TRP A 166 -23.90 -24.64 30.56
C TRP A 166 -24.78 -24.07 29.45
N GLU A 167 -24.17 -23.52 28.42
CA GLU A 167 -24.87 -23.05 27.22
C GLU A 167 -23.92 -23.02 26.01
N HIS A 168 -24.48 -23.23 24.81
CA HIS A 168 -23.77 -23.00 23.53
C HIS A 168 -23.32 -21.54 23.36
N CYS A 169 -22.21 -21.37 22.67
CA CYS A 169 -21.67 -20.09 22.29
C CYS A 169 -22.02 -19.75 20.84
N ASP A 170 -22.23 -18.47 20.56
CA ASP A 170 -22.46 -17.98 19.20
C ASP A 170 -21.11 -17.76 18.50
N VAL A 171 -20.56 -18.86 17.96
CA VAL A 171 -19.31 -18.85 17.18
C VAL A 171 -19.65 -19.00 15.70
N GLN A 172 -19.20 -18.07 14.87
CA GLN A 172 -19.51 -18.05 13.44
C GLN A 172 -18.85 -19.25 12.74
N ASP A 173 -19.46 -19.80 11.69
CA ASP A 173 -18.83 -20.81 10.84
C ASP A 173 -17.70 -20.16 10.01
N CYS A 174 -16.60 -20.86 9.72
CA CYS A 174 -15.53 -20.38 8.85
C CYS A 174 -15.82 -20.63 7.37
N THR A 175 -16.66 -21.62 7.09
CA THR A 175 -17.03 -22.03 5.73
C THR A 175 -18.15 -21.19 5.15
N VAL A 176 -18.49 -20.06 5.80
CA VAL A 176 -19.70 -19.26 5.55
C VAL A 176 -20.07 -19.27 4.07
N GLU A 177 -21.09 -20.05 3.73
CA GLU A 177 -21.73 -19.98 2.42
C GLU A 177 -22.42 -18.63 2.24
N CYS A 178 -22.65 -17.90 3.33
CA CYS A 178 -23.32 -16.62 3.38
C CYS A 178 -22.41 -15.41 3.67
N MET A 179 -22.91 -14.21 3.40
CA MET A 179 -22.26 -12.95 3.71
C MET A 179 -23.00 -12.18 4.81
N TYR A 180 -22.25 -11.55 5.70
CA TYR A 180 -22.77 -10.47 6.54
C TYR A 180 -22.64 -9.14 5.82
N CYS A 181 -23.54 -8.20 6.11
CA CYS A 181 -23.45 -6.84 5.57
C CYS A 181 -23.37 -6.88 4.03
N SER A 182 -22.45 -6.15 3.41
CA SER A 182 -22.23 -6.21 1.96
C SER A 182 -21.15 -7.23 1.55
N GLY A 183 -20.71 -8.08 2.48
CA GLY A 183 -19.66 -9.08 2.23
C GLY A 183 -18.24 -8.54 2.17
N GLU A 184 -17.95 -7.38 2.76
CA GLU A 184 -16.59 -6.82 2.88
C GLU A 184 -15.64 -7.80 3.60
N SER A 185 -16.13 -8.47 4.63
CA SER A 185 -15.43 -9.52 5.39
C SER A 185 -15.69 -10.94 4.86
N TYR A 186 -16.39 -11.09 3.73
CA TYR A 186 -16.66 -12.41 3.18
C TYR A 186 -15.35 -13.10 2.77
N ARG A 187 -15.13 -14.32 3.29
CA ARG A 187 -13.95 -15.15 3.01
C ARG A 187 -14.32 -16.56 2.51
N GLY A 188 -15.58 -16.77 2.11
CA GLY A 188 -16.01 -18.04 1.54
C GLY A 188 -15.37 -18.32 0.17
N LYS A 189 -15.65 -19.51 -0.36
CA LYS A 189 -14.99 -20.08 -1.55
C LYS A 189 -15.84 -20.03 -2.82
N VAL A 190 -16.96 -19.31 -2.82
CA VAL A 190 -17.78 -19.14 -4.02
C VAL A 190 -16.93 -18.49 -5.12
N SER A 191 -16.89 -19.09 -6.30
CA SER A 191 -16.08 -18.68 -7.45
C SER A 191 -16.87 -18.64 -8.76
N THR A 192 -18.20 -18.50 -8.65
CA THR A 192 -19.13 -18.39 -9.78
C THR A 192 -20.06 -17.20 -9.59
N THR A 193 -20.38 -16.51 -10.68
CA THR A 193 -21.22 -15.30 -10.67
C THR A 193 -22.71 -15.62 -10.64
N GLU A 194 -23.57 -14.61 -10.46
CA GLU A 194 -25.04 -14.76 -10.47
C GLU A 194 -25.57 -15.36 -11.79
N SER A 195 -24.87 -15.15 -12.92
CA SER A 195 -25.21 -15.76 -14.21
C SER A 195 -24.51 -17.09 -14.48
N GLY A 196 -23.78 -17.63 -13.51
CA GLY A 196 -23.07 -18.92 -13.60
C GLY A 196 -21.72 -18.86 -14.32
N LEU A 197 -21.13 -17.68 -14.52
CA LEU A 197 -19.80 -17.55 -15.12
C LEU A 197 -18.72 -17.84 -14.08
N THR A 198 -17.67 -18.54 -14.50
CA THR A 198 -16.48 -18.79 -13.67
C THR A 198 -15.73 -17.47 -13.42
N CYS A 199 -15.32 -17.28 -12.17
CA CYS A 199 -14.49 -16.15 -11.78
C CYS A 199 -13.04 -16.32 -12.29
N GLN A 200 -12.47 -15.24 -12.80
CA GLN A 200 -11.05 -15.09 -13.06
C GLN A 200 -10.29 -14.98 -11.72
N ARG A 201 -9.09 -15.57 -11.64
CA ARG A 201 -8.20 -15.41 -10.48
C ARG A 201 -7.75 -13.96 -10.30
N TRP A 202 -7.69 -13.48 -9.07
CA TRP A 202 -7.26 -12.11 -8.75
C TRP A 202 -5.78 -11.85 -9.04
N ASP A 203 -4.94 -12.88 -9.01
CA ASP A 203 -3.52 -12.78 -9.42
C ASP A 203 -3.32 -12.85 -10.94
N SER A 204 -4.36 -13.18 -11.71
CA SER A 204 -4.34 -13.23 -13.17
C SER A 204 -4.69 -11.87 -13.77
N GLN A 205 -4.01 -11.50 -14.84
CA GLN A 205 -4.34 -10.33 -15.68
C GLN A 205 -5.04 -10.72 -17.00
N LYS A 206 -5.55 -11.96 -17.08
CA LYS A 206 -6.27 -12.50 -18.25
C LYS A 206 -7.54 -13.26 -17.84
N PRO A 207 -8.62 -13.19 -18.64
CA PRO A 207 -8.77 -12.38 -19.86
C PRO A 207 -8.87 -10.87 -19.60
N HIS A 208 -9.17 -10.45 -18.37
CA HIS A 208 -9.31 -9.03 -18.02
C HIS A 208 -8.13 -8.57 -17.17
N ASN A 209 -7.38 -7.58 -17.66
CA ASN A 209 -6.41 -6.87 -16.85
C ASN A 209 -7.12 -5.95 -15.84
N HIS A 210 -6.61 -5.80 -14.62
CA HIS A 210 -7.31 -5.05 -13.57
C HIS A 210 -6.39 -4.54 -12.45
N GLY A 211 -6.84 -3.49 -11.75
CA GLY A 211 -6.09 -2.84 -10.66
C GLY A 211 -6.24 -3.49 -9.27
N TYR A 212 -7.03 -4.55 -9.14
CA TYR A 212 -7.21 -5.28 -7.87
C TYR A 212 -6.12 -6.35 -7.69
N ILE A 213 -4.87 -5.92 -7.52
CA ILE A 213 -3.70 -6.79 -7.46
C ILE A 213 -3.46 -7.27 -6.02
N PRO A 214 -3.46 -8.59 -5.71
CA PRO A 214 -3.35 -9.11 -4.35
C PRO A 214 -2.07 -8.69 -3.61
N SER A 215 -0.94 -8.57 -4.30
CA SER A 215 0.32 -8.13 -3.70
C SER A 215 0.34 -6.65 -3.34
N VAL A 216 -0.51 -5.84 -3.96
CA VAL A 216 -0.64 -4.40 -3.70
C VAL A 216 -1.76 -4.12 -2.67
N LEU A 217 -2.81 -4.95 -2.68
CA LEU A 217 -3.97 -4.87 -1.79
C LEU A 217 -4.11 -6.12 -0.90
N PRO A 218 -3.08 -6.51 -0.14
CA PRO A 218 -3.10 -7.77 0.60
C PRO A 218 -4.14 -7.75 1.73
N GLU A 219 -4.51 -6.58 2.24
CA GLU A 219 -5.57 -6.40 3.25
C GLU A 219 -6.98 -6.71 2.73
N LYS A 220 -7.14 -6.86 1.41
CA LYS A 220 -8.42 -7.20 0.77
C LYS A 220 -8.64 -8.70 0.61
N TYR A 221 -7.64 -9.54 0.93
CA TYR A 221 -7.72 -11.00 0.88
C TYR A 221 -8.23 -11.52 -0.48
N LEU A 222 -7.66 -10.98 -1.55
CA LEU A 222 -7.97 -11.32 -2.94
C LEU A 222 -7.33 -12.66 -3.33
N GLU A 223 -7.80 -13.73 -2.69
CA GLU A 223 -7.27 -15.09 -2.81
C GLU A 223 -7.93 -15.85 -3.97
N GLU A 224 -7.12 -16.60 -4.72
CA GLU A 224 -7.57 -17.48 -5.80
C GLU A 224 -8.51 -16.73 -6.78
N ASN A 225 -9.64 -17.33 -7.14
CA ASN A 225 -10.73 -16.71 -7.91
C ASN A 225 -12.02 -16.56 -7.10
N TYR A 226 -11.91 -16.52 -5.76
CA TYR A 226 -13.09 -16.43 -4.92
C TYR A 226 -13.73 -15.05 -4.99
N CYS A 227 -15.05 -14.98 -4.90
CA CYS A 227 -15.79 -13.73 -4.85
C CYS A 227 -15.38 -12.92 -3.62
N ARG A 228 -15.12 -11.63 -3.81
CA ARG A 228 -14.69 -10.68 -2.76
C ARG A 228 -15.38 -9.34 -2.96
N ASN A 229 -15.39 -8.52 -1.92
CA ASN A 229 -15.89 -7.14 -2.00
C ASN A 229 -14.81 -6.14 -1.54
N PRO A 230 -13.80 -5.87 -2.38
CA PRO A 230 -12.68 -5.01 -2.00
C PRO A 230 -13.01 -3.50 -2.00
N ASP A 231 -14.09 -3.11 -2.66
CA ASP A 231 -14.41 -1.73 -3.07
C ASP A 231 -15.79 -1.24 -2.58
N GLY A 232 -16.37 -1.92 -1.60
CA GLY A 232 -17.61 -1.51 -0.93
C GLY A 232 -18.85 -1.57 -1.83
N GLU A 233 -18.87 -2.52 -2.77
CA GLU A 233 -20.07 -2.83 -3.55
C GLU A 233 -21.20 -3.36 -2.66
N PRO A 234 -22.46 -3.43 -3.14
CA PRO A 234 -23.56 -4.02 -2.38
C PRO A 234 -23.37 -5.50 -2.01
N LYS A 235 -22.59 -6.24 -2.81
CA LYS A 235 -22.31 -7.67 -2.63
C LYS A 235 -20.91 -8.02 -3.17
N PRO A 236 -20.33 -9.16 -2.76
CA PRO A 236 -19.12 -9.68 -3.38
C PRO A 236 -19.30 -9.97 -4.87
N TRP A 237 -18.22 -9.79 -5.60
CA TRP A 237 -18.13 -9.91 -7.04
C TRP A 237 -16.76 -10.48 -7.44
N CYS A 238 -16.60 -10.77 -8.73
CA CYS A 238 -15.32 -11.14 -9.31
C CYS A 238 -15.21 -10.68 -10.76
N PHE A 239 -13.99 -10.62 -11.30
CA PHE A 239 -13.77 -10.62 -12.74
C PHE A 239 -14.17 -11.98 -13.31
N THR A 240 -14.65 -12.06 -14.55
CA THR A 240 -15.11 -13.34 -15.13
C THR A 240 -14.11 -13.88 -16.16
N GLU A 241 -14.09 -15.20 -16.38
CA GLU A 241 -13.30 -15.80 -17.46
C GLU A 241 -13.90 -15.54 -18.85
N SER A 242 -15.10 -14.96 -18.93
CA SER A 242 -15.74 -14.60 -20.20
C SER A 242 -15.18 -13.27 -20.73
N PRO A 243 -14.63 -13.23 -21.96
CA PRO A 243 -14.19 -11.97 -22.58
C PRO A 243 -15.33 -10.96 -22.78
N ALA A 244 -16.58 -11.43 -22.86
CA ALA A 244 -17.74 -10.58 -23.10
C ALA A 244 -18.24 -9.84 -21.84
N LYS A 245 -17.86 -10.31 -20.64
CA LYS A 245 -18.33 -9.75 -19.37
C LYS A 245 -17.16 -9.57 -18.42
N ARG A 246 -16.72 -8.32 -18.25
CA ARG A 246 -15.53 -8.01 -17.44
C ARG A 246 -15.68 -8.48 -15.99
N TRP A 247 -16.81 -8.20 -15.35
CA TRP A 247 -17.06 -8.55 -13.95
C TRP A 247 -18.56 -8.74 -13.71
N GLU A 248 -18.92 -9.43 -12.63
CA GLU A 248 -20.30 -9.62 -12.19
C GLU A 248 -20.37 -9.92 -10.68
N PHE A 249 -21.52 -9.62 -10.06
CA PHE A 249 -21.83 -10.06 -8.69
C PHE A 249 -21.92 -11.58 -8.57
N CYS A 250 -21.70 -12.07 -7.35
CA CYS A 250 -21.84 -13.48 -7.02
C CYS A 250 -23.11 -13.75 -6.21
N SER A 251 -23.73 -14.91 -6.44
CA SER A 251 -24.88 -15.37 -5.65
C SER A 251 -24.42 -15.91 -4.30
N ILE A 252 -24.19 -15.00 -3.34
CA ILE A 252 -23.84 -15.36 -1.96
C ILE A 252 -25.05 -15.04 -1.07
N PRO A 253 -25.66 -16.04 -0.38
CA PRO A 253 -26.78 -15.80 0.53
C PRO A 253 -26.40 -14.85 1.66
N ARG A 254 -27.36 -14.11 2.24
CA ARG A 254 -27.12 -13.32 3.46
C ARG A 254 -27.27 -14.22 4.69
N CYS A 255 -26.40 -14.05 5.68
CA CYS A 255 -26.52 -14.83 6.92
C CYS A 255 -27.77 -14.43 7.71
N THR A 256 -28.44 -15.41 8.33
CA THR A 256 -29.64 -15.19 9.17
C THR A 256 -29.29 -14.82 10.60
N THR A 257 -28.04 -15.03 11.01
CA THR A 257 -27.48 -14.61 12.29
C THR A 257 -27.21 -13.10 12.29
N PRO A 258 -27.32 -12.43 13.45
CA PRO A 258 -27.03 -11.01 13.54
C PRO A 258 -25.56 -10.71 13.17
N PRO A 259 -25.30 -9.58 12.48
CA PRO A 259 -23.93 -9.18 12.15
C PRO A 259 -23.12 -8.83 13.42
N PRO A 260 -21.78 -8.82 13.34
CA PRO A 260 -20.93 -8.44 14.46
C PRO A 260 -21.35 -7.09 15.05
N THR A 261 -21.51 -7.03 16.36
CA THR A 261 -21.93 -5.83 17.08
C THR A 261 -20.85 -4.77 17.03
N VAL A 262 -21.08 -3.74 16.22
CA VAL A 262 -20.29 -2.50 16.22
C VAL A 262 -20.81 -1.61 17.34
N VAL A 263 -19.93 -1.12 18.22
CA VAL A 263 -20.32 -0.17 19.29
C VAL A 263 -20.70 1.16 18.64
N PRO A 264 -21.97 1.60 18.71
CA PRO A 264 -22.43 2.80 18.02
C PRO A 264 -21.97 4.08 18.73
N GLN A 265 -21.61 5.10 17.96
CA GLN A 265 -21.38 6.45 18.48
C GLN A 265 -22.63 7.31 18.27
N LEU A 266 -23.26 7.76 19.35
CA LEU A 266 -24.58 8.39 19.29
C LEU A 266 -24.51 9.93 19.27
N ASP A 267 -23.59 10.51 20.04
CA ASP A 267 -23.58 11.97 20.28
C ASP A 267 -22.58 12.73 19.40
N CYS A 268 -21.50 12.08 19.00
CA CYS A 268 -20.41 12.65 18.22
C CYS A 268 -19.76 11.57 17.32
N PHE A 269 -18.93 11.98 16.37
CA PHE A 269 -18.20 11.05 15.52
C PHE A 269 -16.68 11.12 15.74
N THR A 270 -15.98 10.01 15.55
CA THR A 270 -14.50 9.97 15.46
C THR A 270 -14.05 9.58 14.06
N GLY A 271 -12.88 10.06 13.63
CA GLY A 271 -12.31 9.71 12.33
C GLY A 271 -13.17 10.23 11.18
N ASP A 272 -13.68 9.32 10.35
CA ASP A 272 -14.57 9.63 9.22
C ASP A 272 -16.07 9.59 9.60
N GLY A 273 -16.40 9.11 10.78
CA GLY A 273 -17.78 8.94 11.24
C GLY A 273 -18.51 7.73 10.67
N SER A 274 -17.80 6.72 10.15
CA SER A 274 -18.36 5.42 9.76
C SER A 274 -19.11 4.70 10.90
N LEU A 275 -18.75 4.97 12.16
CA LEU A 275 -19.37 4.43 13.37
C LEU A 275 -20.51 5.31 13.92
N TYR A 276 -20.75 6.49 13.34
CA TYR A 276 -21.77 7.41 13.80
C TYR A 276 -23.18 6.82 13.57
N ARG A 277 -24.00 6.83 14.61
CA ARG A 277 -25.37 6.32 14.65
C ARG A 277 -26.34 7.28 15.35
N GLY A 278 -25.97 8.56 15.50
CA GLY A 278 -26.86 9.58 16.04
C GLY A 278 -28.02 9.96 15.11
N THR A 279 -28.79 10.97 15.49
CA THR A 279 -30.07 11.34 14.85
C THR A 279 -30.03 12.66 14.08
N VAL A 280 -28.86 13.26 13.89
CA VAL A 280 -28.71 14.49 13.06
C VAL A 280 -29.22 14.18 11.65
N ALA A 281 -30.12 15.01 11.12
CA ALA A 281 -30.79 14.83 9.82
C ALA A 281 -30.84 16.12 8.98
N VAL A 282 -29.87 17.01 9.21
CA VAL A 282 -29.77 18.31 8.56
C VAL A 282 -28.32 18.53 8.10
N THR A 283 -28.16 19.08 6.89
CA THR A 283 -26.85 19.33 6.27
C THR A 283 -26.20 20.62 6.80
N GLU A 284 -24.93 20.86 6.46
CA GLU A 284 -24.18 22.06 6.86
C GLU A 284 -24.85 23.37 6.41
N SER A 285 -25.44 23.40 5.20
CA SER A 285 -26.23 24.55 4.73
C SER A 285 -27.69 24.55 5.20
N GLY A 286 -28.07 23.66 6.12
CA GLY A 286 -29.42 23.62 6.70
C GLY A 286 -30.45 22.86 5.88
N LYS A 287 -30.06 22.08 4.86
CA LYS A 287 -31.00 21.30 4.04
C LYS A 287 -31.45 20.05 4.78
N THR A 288 -32.71 19.66 4.56
CA THR A 288 -33.28 18.44 5.12
C THR A 288 -32.77 17.21 4.38
N CYS A 289 -32.35 16.20 5.13
CA CYS A 289 -31.91 14.94 4.55
C CYS A 289 -33.10 14.14 3.96
N GLN A 290 -32.88 13.55 2.79
CA GLN A 290 -33.74 12.55 2.18
C GLN A 290 -33.58 11.22 2.92
N THR A 291 -34.69 10.51 3.13
CA THR A 291 -34.70 9.16 3.70
C THR A 291 -33.92 8.18 2.83
N TRP A 292 -33.06 7.35 3.44
CA TRP A 292 -32.20 6.40 2.72
C TRP A 292 -32.97 5.30 1.97
N SER A 293 -34.21 5.01 2.36
CA SER A 293 -35.09 4.10 1.62
C SER A 293 -35.83 4.77 0.46
N SER A 294 -35.87 6.11 0.41
CA SER A 294 -36.51 6.88 -0.66
C SER A 294 -35.63 6.95 -1.90
N GLN A 295 -36.26 7.02 -3.08
CA GLN A 295 -35.59 7.25 -4.37
C GLN A 295 -35.96 8.61 -5.00
N SER A 296 -36.52 9.52 -4.20
CA SER A 296 -36.99 10.84 -4.62
C SER A 296 -36.65 11.90 -3.56
N PRO A 297 -36.19 13.11 -3.96
CA PRO A 297 -35.94 13.53 -5.35
C PRO A 297 -34.67 12.91 -5.97
N GLN A 298 -33.76 12.39 -5.15
CA GLN A 298 -32.48 11.86 -5.62
C GLN A 298 -32.53 10.33 -5.70
N LYS A 299 -32.43 9.76 -6.91
CA LYS A 299 -32.23 8.31 -7.08
C LYS A 299 -30.82 7.92 -6.64
N HIS A 300 -30.66 6.84 -5.88
CA HIS A 300 -29.37 6.39 -5.37
C HIS A 300 -29.31 4.91 -5.04
N SER A 301 -28.09 4.35 -5.01
CA SER A 301 -27.82 2.96 -4.65
C SER A 301 -27.56 2.74 -3.16
N ARG A 302 -27.40 3.79 -2.35
CA ARG A 302 -27.13 3.67 -0.90
C ARG A 302 -28.44 3.46 -0.14
N THR A 303 -28.98 2.26 -0.26
CA THR A 303 -30.21 1.86 0.41
C THR A 303 -29.89 0.93 1.59
N PRO A 304 -30.78 0.84 2.59
CA PRO A 304 -30.64 -0.13 3.67
C PRO A 304 -30.46 -1.56 3.15
N ASP A 305 -31.11 -1.93 2.04
CA ASP A 305 -30.99 -3.27 1.46
C ASP A 305 -29.60 -3.56 0.88
N ASN A 306 -28.95 -2.55 0.29
CA ASN A 306 -27.61 -2.68 -0.27
C ASN A 306 -26.53 -2.60 0.83
N TYR A 307 -26.77 -1.85 1.90
CA TYR A 307 -25.82 -1.53 2.95
C TYR A 307 -26.39 -1.74 4.37
N PRO A 308 -26.83 -2.95 4.73
CA PRO A 308 -27.64 -3.16 5.92
C PRO A 308 -26.91 -2.94 7.25
N CYS A 309 -25.57 -2.96 7.25
CA CYS A 309 -24.78 -2.71 8.45
C CYS A 309 -24.29 -1.27 8.60
N LYS A 310 -24.57 -0.39 7.61
CA LYS A 310 -24.17 1.02 7.68
C LYS A 310 -25.16 1.87 8.50
N GLY A 311 -26.22 1.25 9.04
CA GLY A 311 -27.21 1.92 9.89
C GLY A 311 -27.95 3.03 9.15
N LEU A 312 -28.33 2.79 7.90
CA LEU A 312 -29.02 3.76 7.04
C LEU A 312 -30.48 3.93 7.45
N ASP A 313 -30.70 4.27 8.71
CA ASP A 313 -32.01 4.40 9.34
C ASP A 313 -32.59 5.78 9.03
N GLU A 314 -33.87 5.83 8.67
CA GLU A 314 -34.61 7.06 8.34
C GLU A 314 -33.84 7.96 7.35
N ASN A 315 -33.64 9.23 7.69
CA ASN A 315 -32.86 10.21 6.95
C ASN A 315 -31.65 10.73 7.75
N PHE A 316 -31.20 9.99 8.76
CA PHE A 316 -30.10 10.43 9.60
C PHE A 316 -28.79 10.46 8.83
N CYS A 317 -27.93 11.42 9.15
CA CYS A 317 -26.61 11.56 8.57
C CYS A 317 -25.77 10.33 8.88
N ARG A 318 -25.18 9.74 7.83
CA ARG A 318 -24.37 8.53 7.92
C ARG A 318 -23.17 8.65 7.00
N ASN A 319 -22.19 7.79 7.23
CA ASN A 319 -21.08 7.65 6.33
C ASN A 319 -20.97 6.18 5.86
N PRO A 320 -21.76 5.78 4.85
CA PRO A 320 -21.77 4.40 4.38
C PRO A 320 -20.59 4.03 3.47
N ASP A 321 -19.92 5.01 2.87
CA ASP A 321 -18.98 4.84 1.75
C ASP A 321 -17.60 5.45 1.99
N ASN A 322 -17.17 5.53 3.25
CA ASN A 322 -15.86 6.06 3.68
C ASN A 322 -15.61 7.49 3.18
N GLU A 323 -16.68 8.28 3.13
CA GLU A 323 -16.62 9.70 2.86
C GLU A 323 -15.94 10.43 4.04
N ARG A 324 -15.65 11.73 3.98
CA ARG A 324 -14.87 12.36 5.08
C ARG A 324 -15.59 12.44 6.41
N ARG A 325 -16.90 12.61 6.36
CA ARG A 325 -17.78 12.90 7.50
C ARG A 325 -19.17 12.35 7.21
N PRO A 326 -20.03 12.20 8.24
CA PRO A 326 -21.43 11.88 8.02
C PRO A 326 -22.09 12.85 7.04
N TRP A 327 -22.81 12.31 6.07
CA TRP A 327 -23.51 13.04 5.00
C TRP A 327 -24.90 12.46 4.76
N CYS A 328 -25.71 13.11 3.92
CA CYS A 328 -26.99 12.58 3.46
C CYS A 328 -27.35 13.09 2.06
N TYR A 329 -28.21 12.36 1.34
CA TYR A 329 -28.94 12.91 0.20
C TYR A 329 -29.87 14.01 0.68
N THR A 330 -30.16 15.02 -0.14
CA THR A 330 -31.04 16.12 0.29
C THR A 330 -32.40 16.05 -0.39
N THR A 331 -33.42 16.62 0.26
CA THR A 331 -34.75 16.80 -0.32
C THR A 331 -34.81 17.94 -1.36
N ASP A 332 -33.70 18.67 -1.55
CA ASP A 332 -33.57 19.69 -2.60
C ASP A 332 -33.15 19.02 -3.93
N PRO A 333 -33.94 19.16 -5.01
CA PRO A 333 -33.59 18.62 -6.32
C PRO A 333 -32.27 19.15 -6.89
N GLN A 334 -31.86 20.38 -6.53
CA GLN A 334 -30.63 21.01 -7.03
C GLN A 334 -29.38 20.54 -6.28
N THR A 335 -29.53 20.15 -5.00
CA THR A 335 -28.44 19.66 -4.17
C THR A 335 -28.55 18.15 -4.00
N ARG A 336 -27.78 17.38 -4.77
CA ARG A 336 -27.89 15.91 -4.71
C ARG A 336 -27.61 15.35 -3.31
N TRP A 337 -26.51 15.75 -2.68
CA TRP A 337 -26.14 15.33 -1.33
C TRP A 337 -25.23 16.38 -0.71
N GLU A 338 -25.08 16.34 0.62
CA GLU A 338 -24.24 17.28 1.35
C GLU A 338 -23.80 16.70 2.70
N TYR A 339 -22.68 17.20 3.23
CA TYR A 339 -22.20 16.88 4.57
C TYR A 339 -23.10 17.43 5.67
N CYS A 340 -23.04 16.79 6.84
CA CYS A 340 -23.79 17.19 8.02
C CYS A 340 -22.90 17.76 9.12
N THR A 341 -23.47 18.67 9.91
CA THR A 341 -22.81 19.27 11.08
C THR A 341 -22.91 18.35 12.30
N VAL A 342 -22.21 17.22 12.26
CA VAL A 342 -22.12 16.29 13.41
C VAL A 342 -20.95 16.70 14.32
N PRO A 343 -21.10 16.76 15.65
CA PRO A 343 -20.00 17.05 16.57
C PRO A 343 -18.88 15.98 16.53
N SER A 344 -17.61 16.36 16.69
CA SER A 344 -16.46 15.44 16.81
C SER A 344 -16.18 15.09 18.28
N CYS A 345 -15.79 13.84 18.58
CA CYS A 345 -15.57 13.37 19.96
C CYS A 345 -14.21 13.77 20.60
N GLY A 346 -13.38 14.62 19.97
CA GLY A 346 -12.13 15.14 20.56
C GLY A 346 -11.19 15.90 19.61
N ASP A 347 -10.12 16.50 20.15
CA ASP A 347 -9.07 17.27 19.44
C ASP A 347 -8.03 16.38 18.73
N GLY A 348 -8.49 15.33 18.05
CA GLY A 348 -7.60 14.51 17.22
C GLY A 348 -7.21 15.26 15.93
N PRO A 349 -5.98 15.09 15.40
CA PRO A 349 -5.60 15.69 14.12
C PRO A 349 -6.53 15.18 13.01
N HIS A 350 -7.17 16.10 12.31
CA HIS A 350 -8.13 15.79 11.25
C HIS A 350 -7.41 15.31 9.98
N PRO A 351 -8.05 14.48 9.13
CA PRO A 351 -7.55 14.14 7.80
C PRO A 351 -7.23 15.35 6.91
N ASP A 352 -7.87 16.49 7.22
CA ASP A 352 -7.82 17.75 6.48
C ASP A 352 -6.62 18.65 6.81
N ASP A 353 -5.80 18.32 7.81
CA ASP A 353 -4.63 19.17 8.13
C ASP A 353 -3.64 19.17 6.96
N PRO A 354 -3.34 20.34 6.35
CA PRO A 354 -2.40 20.41 5.24
C PRO A 354 -1.02 19.96 5.71
N VAL A 355 -0.50 18.90 5.08
CA VAL A 355 0.88 18.46 5.31
C VAL A 355 1.77 19.32 4.43
N ILE A 356 2.35 20.37 5.01
CA ILE A 356 3.37 21.17 4.34
C ILE A 356 4.63 20.31 4.29
N ALA A 357 4.89 19.68 3.13
CA ALA A 357 6.12 18.96 2.91
C ALA A 357 7.33 19.89 3.12
N PRO A 358 8.34 19.49 3.90
CA PRO A 358 9.59 20.23 4.02
C PRO A 358 10.29 20.34 2.65
N ILE A 359 11.14 21.35 2.50
CA ILE A 359 11.82 21.70 1.25
C ILE A 359 12.70 20.54 0.74
N GLU A 360 13.22 19.70 1.64
CA GLU A 360 13.93 18.46 1.33
C GLU A 360 13.29 17.29 2.07
N ASP A 361 13.02 16.20 1.34
CA ASP A 361 12.46 14.96 1.91
C ASP A 361 13.59 14.00 2.30
N CYS A 362 14.39 14.43 3.27
CA CYS A 362 15.50 13.68 3.87
C CYS A 362 15.39 13.74 5.40
N TYR A 363 16.08 12.84 6.11
CA TYR A 363 16.10 12.84 7.58
C TYR A 363 17.48 13.12 8.17
N GLU A 364 17.51 13.86 9.27
CA GLU A 364 18.72 14.15 10.05
C GLU A 364 18.84 13.22 11.26
N GLY A 365 20.07 12.88 11.66
CA GLY A 365 20.35 12.00 12.79
C GLY A 365 19.66 10.63 12.66
N ASN A 366 18.68 10.39 13.53
CA ASN A 366 17.86 9.19 13.54
C ASN A 366 16.45 9.41 12.95
N GLY A 367 16.12 10.64 12.53
CA GLY A 367 14.85 10.99 11.92
C GLY A 367 13.68 11.20 12.88
N SER A 368 13.90 11.35 14.20
CA SER A 368 12.83 11.72 15.14
C SER A 368 12.21 13.09 14.83
N SER A 369 12.97 13.99 14.21
CA SER A 369 12.50 15.30 13.70
C SER A 369 11.91 15.23 12.28
N TYR A 370 11.95 14.08 11.61
CA TYR A 370 11.46 13.95 10.24
C TYR A 370 9.94 14.21 10.20
N ARG A 371 9.53 15.14 9.34
CA ARG A 371 8.12 15.54 9.13
C ARG A 371 7.73 15.51 7.65
N GLY A 372 8.48 14.76 6.84
CA GLY A 372 8.21 14.61 5.42
C GLY A 372 6.95 13.80 5.10
N VAL A 373 6.70 13.66 3.81
CA VAL A 373 5.46 13.07 3.25
C VAL A 373 5.65 11.63 2.75
N THR A 374 6.85 11.05 2.90
CA THR A 374 7.09 9.66 2.50
C THR A 374 6.19 8.72 3.30
N SER A 375 5.54 7.79 2.61
CA SER A 375 4.61 6.76 3.15
C SER A 375 4.87 5.37 2.51
N GLU A 376 6.11 5.16 2.04
CA GLU A 376 6.56 3.93 1.39
C GLU A 376 7.83 3.41 2.09
N THR A 377 7.86 2.09 2.27
CA THR A 377 9.00 1.39 2.87
C THR A 377 10.14 1.19 1.88
N ILE A 378 11.33 0.83 2.36
CA ILE A 378 12.49 0.51 1.50
C ILE A 378 12.18 -0.58 0.46
N SER A 379 11.43 -1.64 0.82
CA SER A 379 10.97 -2.66 -0.14
C SER A 379 9.77 -2.25 -1.01
N GLY A 380 9.25 -1.03 -0.82
CA GLY A 380 8.16 -0.47 -1.63
C GLY A 380 6.76 -0.74 -1.10
N LYS A 381 6.62 -1.25 0.12
CA LYS A 381 5.31 -1.47 0.76
C LYS A 381 4.69 -0.16 1.19
N LYS A 382 3.37 -0.09 1.17
CA LYS A 382 2.63 1.07 1.67
C LYS A 382 2.54 1.03 3.19
N CYS A 383 2.61 2.21 3.80
CA CYS A 383 2.44 2.36 5.22
C CYS A 383 0.95 2.25 5.62
N GLN A 384 0.69 1.59 6.74
CA GLN A 384 -0.58 1.59 7.47
C GLN A 384 -0.78 2.93 8.17
N PHE A 385 -2.04 3.39 8.26
CA PHE A 385 -2.39 4.58 9.05
C PHE A 385 -2.10 4.37 10.53
N TRP A 386 -1.51 5.37 11.21
CA TRP A 386 -1.22 5.31 12.64
C TRP A 386 -2.47 5.29 13.54
N THR A 387 -3.64 5.59 12.99
CA THR A 387 -4.94 5.44 13.68
C THR A 387 -5.61 4.09 13.38
N SER A 388 -5.16 3.37 12.34
CA SER A 388 -5.68 2.06 12.00
C SER A 388 -5.08 1.00 12.91
N MET A 389 -5.90 0.04 13.34
CA MET A 389 -5.46 -1.18 14.03
C MET A 389 -5.42 -2.41 13.10
N GLN A 390 -5.54 -2.18 11.79
CA GLN A 390 -5.51 -3.21 10.75
C GLN A 390 -4.54 -2.85 9.61
N PRO A 391 -3.78 -3.83 9.06
CA PRO A 391 -3.72 -5.23 9.51
C PRO A 391 -3.00 -5.41 10.86
N HIS A 392 -2.17 -4.46 11.28
CA HIS A 392 -1.36 -4.58 12.49
C HIS A 392 -1.92 -3.76 13.64
N SER A 393 -2.43 -4.42 14.68
CA SER A 393 -2.78 -3.74 15.93
C SER A 393 -1.52 -3.23 16.66
N HIS A 394 -1.56 -2.03 17.22
CA HIS A 394 -0.40 -1.39 17.86
C HIS A 394 -0.76 -0.28 18.87
N ARG A 395 0.24 0.18 19.65
CA ARG A 395 0.11 1.29 20.62
C ARG A 395 0.81 2.59 20.21
N LYS A 396 1.25 2.72 18.94
CA LYS A 396 1.86 3.95 18.43
C LYS A 396 0.79 4.83 17.82
N THR A 397 -0.06 5.41 18.67
CA THR A 397 -1.17 6.27 18.26
C THR A 397 -0.82 7.75 18.46
N PRO A 398 -1.48 8.69 17.75
CA PRO A 398 -1.34 10.12 18.01
C PRO A 398 -1.63 10.50 19.46
N MET A 399 -2.51 9.76 20.14
CA MET A 399 -2.86 9.97 21.54
C MET A 399 -1.71 9.61 22.49
N ASP A 400 -1.01 8.50 22.22
CA ASP A 400 0.12 8.03 23.03
C ASP A 400 1.43 8.76 22.71
N PHE A 401 1.56 9.32 21.48
CA PHE A 401 2.76 10.00 20.99
C PHE A 401 2.44 11.36 20.34
N PRO A 402 1.94 12.35 21.12
CA PRO A 402 1.43 13.62 20.58
C PRO A 402 2.50 14.44 19.85
N ASN A 403 3.77 14.34 20.29
CA ASN A 403 4.87 15.11 19.70
C ASN A 403 5.50 14.47 18.45
N ALA A 404 5.14 13.22 18.15
CA ALA A 404 5.74 12.44 17.06
C ALA A 404 5.09 12.70 15.69
N ASP A 405 4.03 13.53 15.64
CA ASP A 405 3.33 13.88 14.41
C ASP A 405 2.82 12.65 13.63
N LEU A 406 2.14 11.73 14.33
CA LEU A 406 1.63 10.47 13.77
C LEU A 406 0.38 10.66 12.90
N ARG A 407 0.43 11.58 11.94
CA ARG A 407 -0.66 11.85 11.00
C ARG A 407 -0.66 10.85 9.84
N ARG A 408 -1.86 10.48 9.39
CA ARG A 408 -2.11 9.59 8.24
C ARG A 408 -1.30 8.29 8.36
N ASN A 409 -0.64 7.88 7.28
CA ASN A 409 0.28 6.77 7.20
C ASN A 409 1.72 7.23 6.90
N LEU A 410 2.09 8.45 7.31
CA LEU A 410 3.40 9.01 6.99
C LEU A 410 4.50 8.33 7.81
N CYS A 411 5.68 8.17 7.23
CA CYS A 411 6.86 7.65 7.90
C CYS A 411 7.26 8.54 9.08
N ARG A 412 7.42 7.94 10.26
CA ARG A 412 7.76 8.65 11.51
C ARG A 412 8.71 7.82 12.35
N ASN A 413 9.25 8.41 13.41
CA ASN A 413 10.10 7.71 14.35
C ASN A 413 9.70 8.03 15.81
N PRO A 414 8.53 7.53 16.26
CA PRO A 414 7.99 7.84 17.59
C PRO A 414 8.73 7.15 18.74
N ASP A 415 9.58 6.15 18.46
CA ASP A 415 10.29 5.36 19.46
C ASP A 415 11.81 5.57 19.46
N GLY A 416 12.31 6.53 18.67
CA GLY A 416 13.72 6.91 18.66
C GLY A 416 14.64 5.88 18.01
N ASP A 417 14.12 5.01 17.13
CA ASP A 417 14.89 4.08 16.32
C ASP A 417 15.91 4.82 15.41
N ARG A 418 16.75 4.10 14.67
CA ARG A 418 17.84 4.64 13.84
C ARG A 418 17.39 5.42 12.59
N ALA A 419 16.16 5.21 12.13
CA ALA A 419 15.60 5.86 10.95
C ALA A 419 14.05 5.88 11.03
N PRO A 420 13.37 6.76 10.28
CA PRO A 420 11.91 6.72 10.19
C PRO A 420 11.40 5.40 9.60
N TRP A 421 10.26 4.95 10.12
CA TRP A 421 9.63 3.68 9.78
C TRP A 421 8.10 3.82 9.82
N CYS A 422 7.40 2.77 9.40
CA CYS A 422 5.96 2.66 9.54
C CYS A 422 5.53 1.19 9.69
N TYR A 423 4.32 0.96 10.21
CA TYR A 423 3.65 -0.33 10.02
C TYR A 423 3.27 -0.48 8.56
N THR A 424 3.32 -1.69 7.99
CA THR A 424 3.00 -1.88 6.57
C THR A 424 1.54 -2.29 6.38
N THR A 425 0.96 -2.06 5.22
CA THR A 425 -0.38 -2.60 4.87
C THR A 425 -0.34 -4.10 4.55
N ASP A 426 0.85 -4.70 4.46
CA ASP A 426 1.03 -6.13 4.23
C ASP A 426 0.89 -6.89 5.56
N PRO A 427 -0.09 -7.79 5.71
CA PRO A 427 -0.28 -8.57 6.94
C PRO A 427 0.91 -9.50 7.24
N SER A 428 1.72 -9.84 6.24
CA SER A 428 2.91 -10.67 6.40
C SER A 428 4.16 -9.90 6.83
N VAL A 429 4.14 -8.57 6.80
CA VAL A 429 5.28 -7.73 7.23
C VAL A 429 4.78 -6.67 8.20
N ARG A 430 5.07 -6.83 9.49
CA ARG A 430 4.52 -5.95 10.53
C ARG A 430 4.92 -4.50 10.33
N TRP A 431 6.19 -4.26 10.02
CA TRP A 431 6.76 -2.93 9.89
C TRP A 431 8.02 -2.98 9.04
N GLU A 432 8.46 -1.83 8.55
CA GLU A 432 9.72 -1.71 7.82
C GLU A 432 10.23 -0.26 7.88
N TYR A 433 11.54 -0.05 7.68
CA TYR A 433 12.07 1.29 7.52
C TYR A 433 11.58 1.93 6.23
N CYS A 434 11.46 3.25 6.28
CA CYS A 434 11.01 4.03 5.14
C CYS A 434 12.13 4.33 4.15
N ARG A 435 11.77 4.45 2.87
CA ARG A 435 12.69 4.82 1.80
C ARG A 435 12.99 6.32 1.83
N ILE A 436 13.74 6.77 2.83
CA ILE A 436 14.13 8.17 3.01
C ILE A 436 15.66 8.24 3.09
N GLU A 437 16.25 9.15 2.34
CA GLU A 437 17.70 9.39 2.38
C GLU A 437 18.08 10.23 3.61
N ARG A 438 19.30 10.05 4.10
CA ARG A 438 19.89 10.97 5.09
C ARG A 438 20.24 12.28 4.41
N CYS A 439 19.96 13.40 5.06
CA CYS A 439 20.34 14.70 4.52
C CYS A 439 21.87 14.77 4.34
N ALA A 440 22.33 15.24 3.18
CA ALA A 440 23.75 15.41 2.94
C ALA A 440 24.31 16.39 3.98
N THR A 441 25.30 15.94 4.76
CA THR A 441 26.01 16.84 5.68
C THR A 441 26.63 17.95 4.85
N ARG A 442 26.21 19.20 5.09
CA ARG A 442 26.89 20.36 4.53
C ARG A 442 28.29 20.39 5.11
N VAL A 443 29.25 19.78 4.40
CA VAL A 443 30.67 19.96 4.68
C VAL A 443 30.96 21.41 4.29
N ILE A 444 30.95 22.30 5.28
CA ILE A 444 31.51 23.64 5.10
C ILE A 444 33.00 23.42 4.89
N SER A 445 33.42 23.34 3.63
CA SER A 445 34.83 23.37 3.28
C SER A 445 35.37 24.75 3.63
N VAL A 446 35.97 24.87 4.82
CA VAL A 446 36.90 25.96 5.12
C VAL A 446 38.07 25.80 4.13
N PRO A 447 38.43 26.82 3.34
CA PRO A 447 39.52 26.68 2.38
C PRO A 447 40.84 26.57 3.13
N ALA A 448 41.34 25.34 3.26
CA ALA A 448 42.67 25.07 3.78
C ALA A 448 43.70 25.25 2.65
N LEU A 449 44.73 26.04 2.98
CA LEU A 449 45.88 26.38 2.17
C LEU A 449 46.54 25.17 1.51
N LYS A 450 46.97 25.36 0.25
CA LYS A 450 47.79 24.41 -0.52
C LYS A 450 49.03 23.96 0.25
N PRO A 451 49.32 22.65 0.27
CA PRO A 451 50.68 22.17 0.45
C PRO A 451 51.18 21.42 -0.80
N ILE A 452 52.21 22.01 -1.40
CA ILE A 452 53.50 21.45 -1.84
C ILE A 452 53.55 19.94 -2.15
N THR A 453 53.92 19.64 -3.41
CA THR A 453 54.41 18.37 -3.98
C THR A 453 55.49 17.67 -3.14
N PRO A 454 55.42 16.33 -3.04
CA PRO A 454 56.59 15.48 -3.33
C PRO A 454 56.19 14.14 -4.02
N PRO A 455 57.09 13.18 -4.31
CA PRO A 455 57.53 12.89 -5.67
C PRO A 455 57.06 11.54 -6.21
N THR A 456 57.29 11.40 -7.52
CA THR A 456 57.16 10.25 -8.41
C THR A 456 57.34 8.87 -7.76
N ALA A 457 56.29 8.04 -7.81
CA ALA A 457 56.38 6.59 -7.64
C ALA A 457 56.04 5.89 -8.97
N VAL A 458 56.85 4.88 -9.29
CA VAL A 458 56.87 4.07 -10.51
C VAL A 458 55.56 3.28 -10.70
N PRO A 459 55.01 3.16 -11.93
CA PRO A 459 53.77 2.41 -12.16
C PRO A 459 54.03 0.89 -12.19
N GLN A 460 53.29 0.14 -11.37
CA GLN A 460 53.09 -1.31 -11.51
C GLN A 460 51.77 -1.59 -12.26
N PRO A 461 51.66 -2.74 -12.95
CA PRO A 461 50.72 -2.92 -14.06
C PRO A 461 49.27 -3.01 -13.61
N ILE A 462 48.42 -2.34 -14.39
CA ILE A 462 46.97 -2.32 -14.28
C ILE A 462 46.43 -3.72 -14.55
N SER A 463 45.85 -4.34 -13.54
CA SER A 463 44.89 -5.44 -13.70
C SER A 463 43.62 -4.87 -14.33
N THR A 464 43.22 -5.46 -15.45
CA THR A 464 41.95 -5.23 -16.11
C THR A 464 40.82 -5.86 -15.29
N ASP A 465 40.29 -5.13 -14.33
CA ASP A 465 38.92 -5.35 -13.86
C ASP A 465 38.22 -3.99 -13.79
N ALA A 466 37.03 -3.92 -14.38
CA ALA A 466 36.19 -2.72 -14.34
C ALA A 466 36.02 -2.27 -12.87
N PRO A 467 36.00 -0.95 -12.57
CA PRO A 467 35.74 -0.50 -11.21
C PRO A 467 34.39 -1.05 -10.77
N VAL A 468 34.41 -1.98 -9.80
CA VAL A 468 33.19 -2.55 -9.21
C VAL A 468 32.39 -1.37 -8.68
N LYS A 469 31.25 -1.07 -9.30
CA LYS A 469 30.38 0.01 -8.86
C LYS A 469 29.96 -0.29 -7.42
N ASP A 470 30.31 0.60 -6.49
CA ASP A 470 29.99 0.45 -5.07
C ASP A 470 28.56 0.94 -4.80
N CYS A 471 27.60 0.26 -5.43
CA CYS A 471 26.19 0.57 -5.35
C CYS A 471 25.36 -0.71 -5.42
N LYS A 472 24.14 -0.70 -4.88
CA LYS A 472 23.22 -1.83 -4.86
C LYS A 472 22.01 -1.60 -5.76
N GLU A 473 21.34 -2.69 -6.10
CA GLU A 473 20.01 -2.67 -6.73
C GLU A 473 19.00 -3.35 -5.79
N GLY A 474 17.82 -2.74 -5.61
CA GLY A 474 16.79 -3.24 -4.70
C GLY A 474 17.27 -3.38 -3.25
N ASN A 475 17.05 -4.55 -2.64
CA ASN A 475 17.56 -4.87 -1.30
C ASN A 475 19.05 -5.28 -1.32
N GLY A 476 19.75 -5.26 -2.46
CA GLY A 476 21.16 -5.61 -2.53
C GLY A 476 21.48 -7.10 -2.36
N ALA A 477 20.54 -8.01 -2.65
CA ALA A 477 20.82 -9.45 -2.72
C ALA A 477 21.97 -9.79 -3.71
N SER A 478 22.01 -9.07 -4.83
CA SER A 478 23.05 -9.18 -5.87
C SER A 478 24.28 -8.31 -5.60
N TYR A 479 24.30 -7.52 -4.52
CA TYR A 479 25.41 -6.59 -4.25
C TYR A 479 26.73 -7.35 -4.04
N ARG A 480 27.77 -6.95 -4.78
CA ARG A 480 29.14 -7.50 -4.69
C ARG A 480 30.21 -6.41 -4.55
N GLY A 481 29.82 -5.21 -4.13
CA GLY A 481 30.74 -4.09 -3.97
C GLY A 481 31.73 -4.23 -2.80
N PRO A 482 32.66 -3.26 -2.68
CA PRO A 482 33.77 -3.29 -1.75
C PRO A 482 33.45 -2.80 -0.32
N THR A 483 32.25 -2.28 -0.04
CA THR A 483 31.89 -1.74 1.29
C THR A 483 32.08 -2.81 2.38
N SER A 484 32.75 -2.45 3.48
CA SER A 484 33.07 -3.33 4.62
C SER A 484 32.95 -2.63 5.98
N THR A 485 32.14 -1.58 6.03
CA THR A 485 31.83 -0.81 7.24
C THR A 485 30.32 -0.73 7.40
N THR A 486 29.89 -0.81 8.65
CA THR A 486 28.48 -0.78 9.02
C THR A 486 27.95 0.66 9.06
N ILE A 487 26.63 0.84 9.11
CA ILE A 487 25.97 2.14 9.23
C ILE A 487 26.38 2.93 10.49
N THR A 488 26.88 2.22 11.50
CA THR A 488 27.36 2.80 12.76
C THR A 488 28.87 3.05 12.76
N GLY A 489 29.54 2.83 11.63
CA GLY A 489 30.98 3.01 11.46
C GLY A 489 31.83 1.85 11.99
N VAL A 490 31.23 0.78 12.51
CA VAL A 490 31.95 -0.41 12.97
C VAL A 490 32.44 -1.22 11.77
N THR A 491 33.67 -1.74 11.85
CA THR A 491 34.27 -2.56 10.79
C THR A 491 33.62 -3.94 10.76
N CYS A 492 33.43 -4.48 9.55
CA CYS A 492 32.93 -5.84 9.39
C CYS A 492 33.99 -6.88 9.77
N GLN A 493 33.56 -7.90 10.50
CA GLN A 493 34.29 -9.15 10.70
C GLN A 493 34.29 -9.96 9.39
N ALA A 494 35.37 -10.70 9.12
CA ALA A 494 35.42 -11.58 7.96
C ALA A 494 34.43 -12.74 8.08
N TRP A 495 33.74 -13.09 6.99
CA TRP A 495 32.74 -14.16 6.95
C TRP A 495 33.31 -15.54 7.29
N SER A 496 34.62 -15.73 7.11
CA SER A 496 35.35 -16.95 7.50
C SER A 496 35.94 -16.89 8.91
N ALA A 497 36.01 -15.72 9.53
CA ALA A 497 36.57 -15.55 10.88
C ALA A 497 35.56 -16.01 11.93
N LYS A 498 36.04 -16.68 12.98
CA LYS A 498 35.23 -17.19 14.09
C LYS A 498 35.24 -16.29 15.34
N THR A 499 35.89 -15.13 15.25
CA THR A 499 36.06 -14.18 16.35
C THR A 499 35.90 -12.74 15.83
N PRO A 500 35.34 -11.80 16.63
CA PRO A 500 34.77 -12.00 17.97
C PRO A 500 33.48 -12.84 17.99
N HIS A 501 32.75 -12.92 16.87
CA HIS A 501 31.51 -13.69 16.78
C HIS A 501 31.73 -14.99 16.03
N THR A 502 31.04 -16.06 16.42
CA THR A 502 30.97 -17.28 15.61
C THR A 502 29.89 -17.10 14.53
N PRO A 503 30.26 -17.02 13.24
CA PRO A 503 29.32 -16.71 12.17
C PRO A 503 28.49 -17.93 11.77
N THR A 504 27.20 -17.68 11.54
CA THR A 504 26.22 -18.62 11.01
C THR A 504 26.30 -18.71 9.49
N PHE A 505 26.51 -17.56 8.83
CA PHE A 505 26.77 -17.45 7.39
C PHE A 505 28.27 -17.48 7.13
N THR A 506 28.75 -18.55 6.53
CA THR A 506 30.17 -18.72 6.13
C THR A 506 30.28 -19.08 4.67
N PRO A 507 31.42 -18.80 4.00
CA PRO A 507 31.64 -19.18 2.61
C PRO A 507 31.46 -20.68 2.34
N ALA A 508 31.75 -21.53 3.33
CA ALA A 508 31.56 -22.96 3.24
C ALA A 508 30.08 -23.38 3.33
N SER A 509 29.29 -22.69 4.15
CA SER A 509 27.84 -22.98 4.31
C SER A 509 26.97 -22.40 3.18
N HIS A 510 27.38 -21.29 2.57
CA HIS A 510 26.61 -20.53 1.58
C HIS A 510 27.51 -20.07 0.42
N PRO A 511 28.01 -21.01 -0.41
CA PRO A 511 29.04 -20.73 -1.42
C PRO A 511 28.54 -19.82 -2.57
N ASP A 512 27.24 -19.80 -2.83
CA ASP A 512 26.58 -18.99 -3.87
C ASP A 512 26.36 -17.52 -3.47
N LYS A 513 26.52 -17.19 -2.18
CA LYS A 513 26.21 -15.86 -1.63
C LYS A 513 27.35 -14.84 -1.74
N GLY A 514 28.50 -15.24 -2.29
CA GLY A 514 29.65 -14.36 -2.51
C GLY A 514 30.17 -13.74 -1.20
N LEU A 515 30.30 -14.55 -0.15
CA LEU A 515 30.70 -14.12 1.20
C LEU A 515 32.21 -13.85 1.28
N ASP A 516 32.69 -12.92 0.47
CA ASP A 516 34.12 -12.66 0.31
C ASP A 516 34.66 -11.75 1.41
N LEU A 517 35.78 -12.16 2.02
CA LEU A 517 36.50 -11.38 3.03
C LEU A 517 35.56 -10.90 4.15
N ASN A 518 35.54 -9.59 4.41
CA ASN A 518 34.64 -8.92 5.35
C ASN A 518 33.70 -7.93 4.64
N LYS A 519 33.37 -8.19 3.37
CA LYS A 519 32.52 -7.28 2.60
C LYS A 519 31.06 -7.41 2.98
N CYS A 520 30.31 -6.32 2.95
CA CYS A 520 28.89 -6.33 3.22
C CYS A 520 28.14 -7.14 2.15
N ARG A 521 27.22 -8.00 2.58
CA ARG A 521 26.43 -8.90 1.71
C ARG A 521 25.01 -9.03 2.24
N ASN A 522 24.08 -9.48 1.41
CA ASN A 522 22.71 -9.76 1.83
C ASN A 522 22.36 -11.25 1.56
N PRO A 523 22.98 -12.20 2.30
CA PRO A 523 22.85 -13.63 2.00
C PRO A 523 21.44 -14.20 2.27
N ASP A 524 20.74 -13.63 3.25
CA ASP A 524 19.39 -13.96 3.73
C ASP A 524 18.28 -13.19 3.01
N ASN A 525 18.63 -12.38 2.00
CA ASN A 525 17.67 -11.57 1.23
C ASN A 525 16.85 -10.61 2.12
N ASP A 526 17.44 -10.13 3.22
CA ASP A 526 16.84 -9.18 4.17
C ASP A 526 16.37 -7.92 3.45
N GLY A 527 15.12 -7.51 3.67
CA GLY A 527 14.53 -6.31 3.06
C GLY A 527 15.26 -5.02 3.45
N ASN A 528 15.97 -5.02 4.58
CA ASN A 528 16.72 -3.88 5.10
C ASN A 528 18.06 -3.62 4.41
N GLY A 529 18.50 -4.55 3.57
CA GLY A 529 19.70 -4.39 2.76
C GLY A 529 20.90 -5.19 3.24
N PRO A 530 22.07 -4.99 2.61
CA PRO A 530 23.29 -5.72 2.96
C PRO A 530 23.78 -5.43 4.38
N TRP A 531 24.37 -6.45 5.01
CA TRP A 531 24.87 -6.42 6.38
C TRP A 531 26.16 -7.24 6.50
N CYS A 532 26.77 -7.22 7.68
CA CYS A 532 27.92 -8.05 8.02
C CYS A 532 27.97 -8.35 9.53
N TYR A 533 28.71 -9.40 9.93
CA TYR A 533 29.14 -9.55 11.31
C TYR A 533 30.07 -8.39 11.68
N THR A 534 30.02 -7.88 12.92
CA THR A 534 30.85 -6.72 13.30
C THR A 534 32.07 -7.12 14.11
N THR A 535 33.09 -6.27 14.15
CA THR A 535 34.23 -6.44 15.07
C THR A 535 33.93 -6.02 16.50
N ASP A 536 32.74 -5.48 16.80
CA ASP A 536 32.32 -5.10 18.14
C ASP A 536 31.75 -6.32 18.90
N PRO A 537 32.37 -6.75 20.03
CA PRO A 537 31.89 -7.90 20.80
C PRO A 537 30.46 -7.75 21.36
N SER A 538 29.96 -6.52 21.51
CA SER A 538 28.60 -6.24 22.02
C SER A 538 27.54 -6.29 20.93
N LYS A 539 27.94 -6.26 19.65
CA LYS A 539 27.04 -6.21 18.50
C LYS A 539 27.42 -7.26 17.47
N LYS A 540 26.73 -8.41 17.49
CA LYS A 540 27.04 -9.56 16.63
C LYS A 540 27.10 -9.21 15.14
N TRP A 541 26.14 -8.43 14.66
CA TRP A 541 26.04 -8.02 13.26
C TRP A 541 25.38 -6.64 13.13
N ASP A 542 25.62 -5.96 12.02
CA ASP A 542 25.00 -4.67 11.69
C ASP A 542 24.89 -4.47 10.18
N TYR A 543 23.99 -3.59 9.76
CA TYR A 543 23.76 -3.29 8.34
C TYR A 543 24.83 -2.36 7.77
N CYS A 544 24.95 -2.31 6.45
CA CYS A 544 25.84 -1.42 5.72
C CYS A 544 25.05 -0.42 4.87
N GLN A 545 25.55 0.81 4.76
CA GLN A 545 24.97 1.82 3.89
C GLN A 545 25.62 1.74 2.52
N ILE A 546 24.87 1.28 1.53
CA ILE A 546 25.32 1.17 0.14
C ILE A 546 24.36 2.00 -0.72
N PRO A 547 24.85 2.93 -1.55
CA PRO A 547 24.01 3.76 -2.41
C PRO A 547 23.40 2.93 -3.55
N ASP A 548 22.30 3.39 -4.15
CA ASP A 548 21.74 2.74 -5.33
C ASP A 548 22.54 3.11 -6.60
N CYS A 549 22.55 2.25 -7.62
CA CYS A 549 23.41 2.47 -8.80
C CYS A 549 22.92 3.60 -9.72
N ASP A 550 23.69 4.70 -9.79
CA ASP A 550 23.42 5.87 -10.62
C ASP A 550 23.68 5.65 -12.13
N GLY A 551 22.62 5.86 -12.90
CA GLY A 551 22.59 6.41 -14.25
C GLY A 551 21.31 7.23 -14.31
N GLN A 552 21.27 8.37 -15.02
CA GLN A 552 20.02 9.14 -15.15
C GLN A 552 19.01 8.33 -15.95
N LYS A 553 18.25 7.49 -15.23
CA LYS A 553 17.14 6.69 -15.74
C LYS A 553 15.96 7.62 -15.96
N CYS A 554 15.08 7.27 -16.90
CA CYS A 554 13.81 7.98 -17.08
C CYS A 554 13.07 8.12 -15.74
N GLY A 555 12.22 9.14 -15.61
CA GLY A 555 11.34 9.26 -14.44
C GLY A 555 12.04 9.56 -13.10
N GLN A 556 13.35 9.85 -13.09
CA GLN A 556 14.11 10.18 -11.86
C GLN A 556 14.60 11.63 -11.91
N PRO A 557 13.80 12.59 -11.42
CA PRO A 557 14.16 14.00 -11.48
C PRO A 557 15.30 14.32 -10.50
N ALA A 558 16.27 15.12 -10.94
CA ALA A 558 17.36 15.59 -10.09
C ALA A 558 16.86 16.46 -8.92
N VAL A 559 15.78 17.23 -9.16
CA VAL A 559 15.07 18.00 -8.13
C VAL A 559 13.85 17.21 -7.69
N LYS A 560 13.79 16.80 -6.41
CA LYS A 560 12.63 16.05 -5.89
C LYS A 560 11.36 16.92 -5.88
N PRO A 561 10.23 16.46 -6.45
CA PRO A 561 8.96 17.19 -6.42
C PRO A 561 8.48 17.54 -5.02
N ARG A 562 7.59 18.53 -4.91
CA ARG A 562 7.00 18.92 -3.61
C ARG A 562 5.97 17.89 -3.13
N ARG A 563 5.43 17.09 -4.05
CA ARG A 563 4.41 16.06 -3.85
C ARG A 563 3.18 16.60 -3.13
N CYS A 564 2.65 17.71 -3.64
CA CYS A 564 1.49 18.36 -3.04
C CYS A 564 0.24 17.48 -3.07
N PHE A 565 -0.16 17.02 -1.89
CA PHE A 565 -1.30 16.15 -1.67
C PHE A 565 -2.33 16.81 -0.73
N GLY A 566 -3.62 16.67 -1.04
CA GLY A 566 -4.73 17.25 -0.28
C GLY A 566 -5.39 18.45 -0.97
N ARG A 567 -6.48 18.94 -0.39
CA ARG A 567 -7.42 19.96 -0.91
C ARG A 567 -6.82 21.38 -1.01
N ILE A 568 -5.59 21.54 -1.52
CA ILE A 568 -5.14 22.84 -2.01
C ILE A 568 -5.84 23.06 -3.35
N VAL A 569 -6.92 23.84 -3.35
CA VAL A 569 -7.65 24.20 -4.57
C VAL A 569 -6.67 24.78 -5.59
N GLY A 570 -6.58 24.16 -6.78
CA GLY A 570 -5.64 24.56 -7.84
C GLY A 570 -4.21 23.99 -7.72
N GLY A 571 -3.97 23.02 -6.82
CA GLY A 571 -2.65 22.42 -6.62
C GLY A 571 -1.67 23.38 -5.94
N CYS A 572 -0.38 23.11 -6.07
CA CYS A 572 0.67 24.00 -5.57
C CYS A 572 1.67 24.33 -6.67
N VAL A 573 2.39 25.45 -6.51
CA VAL A 573 3.56 25.73 -7.36
C VAL A 573 4.59 24.62 -7.15
N SER A 574 4.96 23.96 -8.25
CA SER A 574 5.96 22.89 -8.27
C SER A 574 7.35 23.47 -7.96
N LYS A 575 8.29 22.60 -7.56
CA LYS A 575 9.69 23.06 -7.51
C LYS A 575 10.22 23.20 -8.95
N PRO A 576 10.95 24.28 -9.28
CA PRO A 576 11.55 24.42 -10.61
C PRO A 576 12.30 23.16 -11.03
N HIS A 577 11.99 22.67 -12.24
CA HIS A 577 12.62 21.50 -12.85
C HIS A 577 12.43 20.15 -12.10
N SER A 578 11.49 20.08 -11.14
CA SER A 578 11.17 18.80 -10.48
C SER A 578 10.37 17.82 -11.34
N TRP A 579 9.83 18.30 -12.46
CA TRP A 579 9.11 17.52 -13.47
C TRP A 579 9.77 17.70 -14.85
N PRO A 580 11.00 17.19 -15.05
CA PRO A 580 11.86 17.52 -16.19
C PRO A 580 11.38 16.98 -17.55
N TRP A 581 10.37 16.10 -17.55
CA TRP A 581 9.69 15.61 -18.75
C TRP A 581 8.55 16.51 -19.21
N GLN A 582 8.11 17.46 -18.38
CA GLN A 582 7.06 18.40 -18.75
C GLN A 582 7.49 19.24 -19.96
N ILE A 583 6.62 19.29 -20.97
CA ILE A 583 6.79 20.20 -22.11
C ILE A 583 5.66 21.22 -22.16
N SER A 584 5.95 22.35 -22.78
CA SER A 584 4.95 23.35 -23.18
C SER A 584 4.79 23.30 -24.69
N LEU A 585 3.61 22.88 -25.17
CA LEU A 585 3.25 22.90 -26.57
C LEU A 585 2.72 24.29 -26.90
N ARG A 586 3.31 24.90 -27.93
CA ARG A 586 3.03 26.29 -28.31
C ARG A 586 2.66 26.41 -29.76
N THR A 587 1.85 27.41 -30.06
CA THR A 587 1.59 27.83 -31.44
C THR A 587 2.85 28.45 -32.06
N SER A 588 2.86 28.63 -33.38
CA SER A 588 3.94 29.35 -34.10
C SER A 588 4.15 30.78 -33.61
N ALA A 589 3.12 31.40 -32.99
CA ALA A 589 3.20 32.72 -32.37
C ALA A 589 3.81 32.71 -30.95
N GLY A 590 4.18 31.53 -30.42
CA GLY A 590 4.81 31.38 -29.11
C GLY A 590 3.83 31.35 -27.93
N ILE A 591 2.52 31.21 -28.19
CA ILE A 591 1.47 31.12 -27.17
C ILE A 591 1.32 29.68 -26.71
N HIS A 592 1.38 29.43 -25.40
CA HIS A 592 1.11 28.13 -24.80
C HIS A 592 -0.39 27.79 -24.87
N PHE A 593 -0.70 26.52 -25.12
CA PHE A 593 -2.10 26.06 -25.17
C PHE A 593 -2.31 24.61 -24.73
N CYS A 594 -1.26 23.78 -24.76
CA CYS A 594 -1.30 22.39 -24.29
C CYS A 594 0.02 22.01 -23.62
N GLY A 595 -0.03 20.99 -22.77
CA GLY A 595 1.11 20.26 -22.24
C GLY A 595 1.52 19.07 -23.11
N GLY A 596 2.44 18.29 -22.56
CA GLY A 596 2.96 17.06 -23.16
C GLY A 596 4.01 16.44 -22.24
N THR A 597 4.49 15.27 -22.62
CA THR A 597 5.51 14.54 -21.87
C THR A 597 6.62 14.10 -22.81
N LEU A 598 7.87 14.45 -22.49
CA LEU A 598 9.04 13.86 -23.13
C LEU A 598 9.13 12.38 -22.70
N ILE A 599 9.10 11.46 -23.66
CA ILE A 599 9.16 10.01 -23.40
C ILE A 599 10.45 9.38 -23.96
N ASP A 600 11.09 10.07 -24.91
CA ASP A 600 12.37 9.74 -25.53
C ASP A 600 13.04 11.06 -25.94
N PRO A 601 14.38 11.17 -26.05
CA PRO A 601 15.03 12.41 -26.47
C PRO A 601 14.45 13.07 -27.72
N GLN A 602 13.88 12.32 -28.67
CA GLN A 602 13.28 12.89 -29.89
C GLN A 602 11.74 12.76 -29.96
N TRP A 603 11.09 12.26 -28.91
CA TRP A 603 9.64 12.03 -28.92
C TRP A 603 8.90 12.58 -27.73
N VAL A 604 7.80 13.27 -28.03
CA VAL A 604 6.85 13.81 -27.05
C VAL A 604 5.50 13.13 -27.23
N LEU A 605 4.88 12.74 -26.12
CA LEU A 605 3.51 12.26 -26.04
C LEU A 605 2.59 13.39 -25.59
N THR A 606 1.44 13.56 -26.25
CA THR A 606 0.42 14.56 -25.91
C THR A 606 -0.98 14.04 -26.28
N ALA A 607 -2.02 14.85 -26.08
CA ALA A 607 -3.39 14.53 -26.47
C ALA A 607 -3.62 14.83 -27.96
N ALA A 608 -4.47 14.05 -28.62
CA ALA A 608 -4.77 14.26 -30.04
C ALA A 608 -5.56 15.56 -30.27
N HIS A 609 -6.45 15.93 -29.33
CA HIS A 609 -7.26 17.14 -29.43
C HIS A 609 -6.42 18.44 -29.44
N CYS A 610 -5.20 18.42 -28.91
CA CYS A 610 -4.25 19.54 -28.99
C CYS A 610 -3.84 19.86 -30.45
N LEU A 611 -3.99 18.89 -31.37
CA LEU A 611 -3.51 18.96 -32.75
C LEU A 611 -4.65 19.14 -33.76
N GLU A 612 -5.91 19.20 -33.30
CA GLU A 612 -7.09 19.34 -34.18
C GLU A 612 -7.11 20.66 -34.96
N ARG A 613 -6.48 21.72 -34.42
CA ARG A 613 -6.45 23.04 -35.06
C ARG A 613 -5.57 23.07 -36.32
N SER A 614 -4.56 22.21 -36.44
CA SER A 614 -3.65 22.16 -37.60
C SER A 614 -2.94 20.82 -37.68
N THR A 615 -2.91 20.22 -38.87
CA THR A 615 -2.13 18.99 -39.13
C THR A 615 -0.68 19.28 -39.53
N ARG A 616 -0.30 20.56 -39.70
CA ARG A 616 1.05 20.96 -40.11
C ARG A 616 2.00 21.00 -38.90
N PRO A 617 3.12 20.27 -38.91
CA PRO A 617 4.12 20.31 -37.83
C PRO A 617 4.65 21.72 -37.54
N SER A 618 4.86 22.54 -38.57
CA SER A 618 5.35 23.92 -38.46
C SER A 618 4.41 24.90 -37.74
N ALA A 619 3.15 24.51 -37.50
CA ALA A 619 2.23 25.31 -36.70
C ALA A 619 2.53 25.26 -35.19
N TYR A 620 3.42 24.35 -34.78
CA TYR A 620 3.69 24.04 -33.37
C TYR A 620 5.18 24.11 -33.04
N ARG A 621 5.48 24.43 -31.79
CA ARG A 621 6.82 24.30 -31.20
C ARG A 621 6.72 23.67 -29.82
N VAL A 622 7.75 22.93 -29.45
CA VAL A 622 7.90 22.30 -28.14
C VAL A 622 8.96 23.04 -27.35
N LEU A 623 8.60 23.49 -26.15
CA LEU A 623 9.54 24.04 -25.18
C LEU A 623 9.75 23.05 -24.03
N LEU A 624 11.01 22.82 -23.68
CA LEU A 624 11.44 21.93 -22.58
C LEU A 624 12.28 22.72 -21.57
N GLY A 625 12.33 22.22 -20.33
CA GLY A 625 13.21 22.75 -19.28
C GLY A 625 12.80 24.12 -18.75
N ILE A 626 11.53 24.50 -18.89
CA ILE A 626 10.97 25.77 -18.40
C ILE A 626 10.10 25.52 -17.16
N HIS A 627 10.02 26.53 -16.30
CA HIS A 627 9.15 26.55 -15.12
C HIS A 627 8.08 27.63 -15.24
N THR A 628 8.38 28.74 -15.91
CA THR A 628 7.46 29.84 -16.19
C THR A 628 6.92 29.77 -17.61
N GLU A 629 5.66 30.11 -17.81
CA GLU A 629 5.03 30.20 -19.12
C GLU A 629 5.66 31.33 -19.98
N ALA A 630 6.24 32.35 -19.35
CA ALA A 630 7.02 33.37 -20.08
C ALA A 630 8.26 32.77 -20.78
N ALA A 631 8.79 31.65 -20.26
CA ALA A 631 9.90 30.92 -20.85
C ALA A 631 11.15 31.79 -21.09
N VAL A 632 11.56 32.56 -20.09
CA VAL A 632 12.75 33.44 -20.13
C VAL A 632 14.00 32.79 -19.54
N GLU A 633 13.90 31.54 -19.08
CA GLU A 633 14.95 30.81 -18.39
C GLU A 633 16.08 30.32 -19.32
N PRO A 634 17.34 30.30 -18.86
CA PRO A 634 18.47 29.80 -19.64
C PRO A 634 18.43 28.29 -19.88
N SER A 635 17.67 27.54 -19.06
CA SER A 635 17.46 26.10 -19.20
C SER A 635 16.53 25.73 -20.37
N LYS A 636 15.84 26.71 -20.95
CA LYS A 636 14.88 26.52 -22.04
C LYS A 636 15.53 25.86 -23.24
N GLN A 637 14.90 24.80 -23.74
CA GLN A 637 15.19 24.25 -25.07
C GLN A 637 13.97 24.42 -25.96
N VAL A 638 14.18 24.91 -27.18
CA VAL A 638 13.14 25.01 -28.22
C VAL A 638 13.39 23.94 -29.26
N ARG A 639 12.34 23.19 -29.62
CA ARG A 639 12.34 22.18 -30.68
C ARG A 639 11.15 22.39 -31.59
N ASP A 640 11.40 22.36 -32.89
CA ASP A 640 10.35 22.38 -33.89
C ASP A 640 9.87 20.93 -34.11
N LEU A 641 8.75 20.76 -34.81
CA LEU A 641 8.23 19.43 -35.11
C LEU A 641 8.61 18.99 -36.52
N GLU A 642 9.18 17.78 -36.62
CA GLU A 642 9.37 17.08 -37.89
C GLU A 642 8.07 16.43 -38.34
N LYS A 643 7.39 15.74 -37.42
CA LYS A 643 6.24 14.88 -37.72
C LYS A 643 5.23 14.88 -36.58
N ILE A 644 3.95 14.83 -36.96
CA ILE A 644 2.82 14.59 -36.08
C ILE A 644 2.26 13.19 -36.39
N VAL A 645 2.09 12.36 -35.37
CA VAL A 645 1.48 11.03 -35.50
C VAL A 645 0.28 10.95 -34.57
N LEU A 646 -0.92 10.94 -35.13
CA LEU A 646 -2.15 10.75 -34.37
C LEU A 646 -2.28 9.28 -33.95
N GLY A 647 -2.82 9.05 -32.76
CA GLY A 647 -3.06 7.73 -32.22
C GLY A 647 -4.13 6.93 -33.00
N PRO A 648 -4.38 5.68 -32.59
CA PRO A 648 -5.45 4.85 -33.15
C PRO A 648 -6.81 5.56 -33.16
N ARG A 649 -7.68 5.22 -34.13
CA ARG A 649 -9.00 5.86 -34.28
C ARG A 649 -9.83 5.76 -33.00
N GLY A 650 -10.43 6.87 -32.59
CA GLY A 650 -11.30 6.95 -31.42
C GLY A 650 -10.56 7.08 -30.08
N THR A 651 -9.26 7.40 -30.12
CA THR A 651 -8.42 7.61 -28.93
C THR A 651 -7.83 9.00 -28.94
N ASP A 652 -7.63 9.59 -27.75
CA ASP A 652 -7.15 10.97 -27.60
C ASP A 652 -5.67 10.99 -27.17
N ILE A 653 -4.80 10.49 -28.04
CA ILE A 653 -3.36 10.43 -27.83
C ILE A 653 -2.61 10.67 -29.14
N ALA A 654 -1.47 11.35 -29.08
CA ALA A 654 -0.64 11.66 -30.23
C ALA A 654 0.86 11.71 -29.87
N LEU A 655 1.70 11.40 -30.86
CA LEU A 655 3.15 11.51 -30.80
C LEU A 655 3.63 12.68 -31.66
N LEU A 656 4.60 13.41 -31.13
CA LEU A 656 5.30 14.49 -31.82
C LEU A 656 6.77 14.09 -31.95
N LYS A 657 7.24 13.96 -33.19
CA LYS A 657 8.68 13.77 -33.48
C LYS A 657 9.33 15.14 -33.55
N LEU A 658 10.32 15.37 -32.70
CA LEU A 658 11.10 16.60 -32.69
C LEU A 658 12.05 16.62 -33.89
N ASP A 659 12.28 17.81 -34.45
CA ASP A 659 13.21 18.02 -35.58
C ASP A 659 14.65 17.63 -35.25
N ARG A 660 15.00 17.70 -33.97
CA ARG A 660 16.28 17.23 -33.41
C ARG A 660 16.10 16.79 -31.96
N PRO A 661 16.93 15.86 -31.44
CA PRO A 661 16.85 15.42 -30.06
C PRO A 661 16.95 16.55 -29.02
N ALA A 662 16.23 16.40 -27.92
CA ALA A 662 16.41 17.18 -26.70
C ALA A 662 17.74 16.84 -26.04
N LEU A 663 18.41 17.84 -25.47
CA LEU A 663 19.64 17.63 -24.71
C LEU A 663 19.26 17.21 -23.29
N ILE A 664 19.50 15.95 -22.96
CA ILE A 664 19.15 15.39 -21.65
C ILE A 664 20.09 15.91 -20.56
N ASN A 665 19.52 16.41 -19.47
CA ASN A 665 20.24 16.95 -18.32
C ASN A 665 19.35 16.96 -17.06
N ASP A 666 19.82 17.61 -15.99
CA ASP A 666 19.12 17.76 -14.70
C ASP A 666 17.75 18.46 -14.80
N LYS A 667 17.46 19.17 -15.89
CA LYS A 667 16.23 19.96 -16.10
C LYS A 667 15.36 19.46 -17.26
N VAL A 668 15.89 18.57 -18.10
CA VAL A 668 15.22 17.97 -19.25
C VAL A 668 15.55 16.49 -19.28
N LEU A 669 14.56 15.64 -18.95
CA LEU A 669 14.73 14.20 -18.79
C LEU A 669 13.39 13.52 -19.14
N PRO A 670 13.38 12.40 -19.88
CA PRO A 670 12.13 11.72 -20.21
C PRO A 670 11.47 11.05 -18.99
N ALA A 671 10.14 10.92 -19.03
CA ALA A 671 9.38 10.06 -18.11
C ALA A 671 9.50 8.59 -18.53
N CYS A 672 9.38 7.65 -17.60
CA CYS A 672 9.34 6.24 -17.97
C CYS A 672 7.98 5.86 -18.57
N LEU A 673 8.00 4.99 -19.58
CA LEU A 673 6.78 4.34 -20.07
C LEU A 673 6.40 3.14 -19.18
N PRO A 674 5.10 2.85 -19.01
CA PRO A 674 4.64 1.71 -18.25
C PRO A 674 4.82 0.41 -19.04
N GLU A 675 4.72 -0.73 -18.35
CA GLU A 675 4.57 -2.01 -19.03
C GLU A 675 3.26 -2.06 -19.83
N LYS A 676 3.29 -2.78 -20.95
CA LYS A 676 2.12 -2.98 -21.83
C LYS A 676 0.94 -3.53 -21.03
N ASP A 677 -0.25 -2.97 -21.27
CA ASP A 677 -1.52 -3.37 -20.66
C ASP A 677 -1.59 -3.28 -19.12
N TYR A 678 -0.56 -2.71 -18.47
CA TYR A 678 -0.54 -2.49 -17.02
C TYR A 678 -1.74 -1.63 -16.56
N ILE A 679 -2.45 -2.08 -15.53
CA ILE A 679 -3.52 -1.32 -14.88
C ILE A 679 -3.04 -0.84 -13.53
N VAL A 680 -2.94 0.48 -13.38
CA VAL A 680 -2.58 1.11 -12.11
C VAL A 680 -3.58 0.71 -11.02
N PRO A 681 -3.12 0.19 -9.87
CA PRO A 681 -3.98 -0.18 -8.76
C PRO A 681 -4.82 0.99 -8.23
N SER A 682 -6.05 0.70 -7.81
CA SER A 682 -6.94 1.71 -7.22
C SER A 682 -6.32 2.31 -5.96
N GLY A 683 -6.48 3.62 -5.76
CA GLY A 683 -5.89 4.36 -4.64
C GLY A 683 -4.41 4.70 -4.82
N THR A 684 -3.76 4.29 -5.91
CA THR A 684 -2.38 4.70 -6.23
C THR A 684 -2.34 6.22 -6.42
N GLU A 685 -1.47 6.89 -5.68
CA GLU A 685 -1.27 8.33 -5.81
C GLU A 685 -0.47 8.66 -7.07
N CYS A 686 -1.03 9.56 -7.88
CA CYS A 686 -0.40 10.05 -9.10
C CYS A 686 -0.50 11.57 -9.15
N TYR A 687 0.38 12.18 -9.95
CA TYR A 687 0.54 13.63 -10.04
C TYR A 687 0.29 14.11 -11.46
N VAL A 688 -0.49 15.18 -11.56
CA VAL A 688 -0.65 15.98 -12.78
C VAL A 688 0.16 17.25 -12.65
N THR A 689 0.74 17.68 -13.77
CA THR A 689 1.51 18.93 -13.84
C THR A 689 1.13 19.73 -15.06
N GLY A 690 1.13 21.06 -14.93
CA GLY A 690 0.81 21.98 -16.02
C GLY A 690 0.70 23.44 -15.60
N TRP A 691 0.37 24.28 -16.58
CA TRP A 691 0.24 25.74 -16.45
C TRP A 691 -1.20 26.21 -16.65
N GLY A 692 -2.19 25.31 -16.63
CA GLY A 692 -3.59 25.59 -16.96
C GLY A 692 -4.27 26.69 -16.12
N GLU A 693 -5.52 27.00 -16.49
CA GLU A 693 -6.28 28.14 -15.99
C GLU A 693 -6.38 28.15 -14.46
N THR A 694 -5.73 29.14 -13.83
CA THR A 694 -5.51 29.19 -12.38
C THR A 694 -6.10 30.43 -11.71
N GLN A 695 -7.05 31.11 -12.37
CA GLN A 695 -7.71 32.31 -11.84
C GLN A 695 -8.09 32.14 -10.36
N GLY A 696 -7.55 33.03 -9.53
CA GLY A 696 -7.84 33.08 -8.08
C GLY A 696 -6.99 32.19 -7.17
N THR A 697 -6.03 31.41 -7.68
CA THR A 697 -5.24 30.43 -6.87
C THR A 697 -3.79 30.83 -6.58
N GLY A 698 -3.31 31.97 -7.11
CA GLY A 698 -1.92 32.46 -6.95
C GLY A 698 -0.89 31.66 -7.78
N GLY A 699 0.25 32.26 -8.13
CA GLY A 699 1.30 31.61 -8.94
C GLY A 699 0.97 31.50 -10.44
N GLU A 700 0.28 32.50 -11.00
CA GLU A 700 -0.05 32.61 -12.42
C GLU A 700 1.20 32.51 -13.30
N GLY A 701 1.10 31.79 -14.42
CA GLY A 701 2.22 31.59 -15.35
C GLY A 701 3.38 30.74 -14.79
N THR A 702 3.20 30.00 -13.70
CA THR A 702 4.23 29.11 -13.10
C THR A 702 3.74 27.67 -13.05
N LEU A 703 4.64 26.70 -13.30
CA LEU A 703 4.29 25.27 -13.35
C LEU A 703 3.75 24.79 -12.00
N LYS A 704 2.56 24.19 -12.01
CA LYS A 704 1.93 23.62 -10.83
C LYS A 704 1.94 22.10 -10.84
N GLU A 705 1.77 21.53 -9.66
CA GLU A 705 1.58 20.11 -9.43
C GLU A 705 0.39 19.86 -8.49
N THR A 706 -0.33 18.78 -8.73
CA THR A 706 -1.35 18.28 -7.80
C THR A 706 -1.36 16.76 -7.80
N GLY A 707 -1.45 16.17 -6.60
CA GLY A 707 -1.54 14.73 -6.41
C GLY A 707 -2.96 14.29 -6.05
N PHE A 708 -3.42 13.19 -6.64
CA PHE A 708 -4.70 12.56 -6.35
C PHE A 708 -4.65 11.05 -6.62
N PRO A 709 -5.57 10.26 -6.02
CA PRO A 709 -5.59 8.81 -6.22
C PRO A 709 -6.15 8.42 -7.59
N VAL A 710 -5.67 7.29 -8.11
CA VAL A 710 -6.27 6.59 -9.25
C VAL A 710 -7.55 5.90 -8.80
N ILE A 711 -8.57 5.98 -9.66
CA ILE A 711 -9.86 5.35 -9.47
C ILE A 711 -10.01 4.26 -10.52
N GLU A 712 -10.23 3.02 -10.10
CA GLU A 712 -10.42 1.91 -11.05
C GLU A 712 -11.68 2.14 -11.91
N ASN A 713 -11.61 1.77 -13.20
CA ASN A 713 -12.65 2.09 -14.18
C ASN A 713 -14.05 1.58 -13.79
N LYS A 714 -14.18 0.43 -13.11
CA LYS A 714 -15.44 -0.09 -12.53
C LYS A 714 -16.04 0.90 -11.54
N VAL A 715 -15.22 1.43 -10.63
CA VAL A 715 -15.65 2.45 -9.67
C VAL A 715 -16.01 3.72 -10.42
N CYS A 716 -15.13 4.18 -11.33
CA CYS A 716 -15.34 5.41 -12.10
C CYS A 716 -16.60 5.37 -13.00
N ASN A 717 -16.96 4.19 -13.49
CA ASN A 717 -18.13 3.96 -14.32
C ASN A 717 -19.43 3.76 -13.54
N ARG A 718 -19.41 3.80 -12.19
CA ARG A 718 -20.65 3.78 -11.40
C ARG A 718 -21.58 4.93 -11.85
N PRO A 719 -22.92 4.74 -11.79
CA PRO A 719 -23.88 5.77 -12.21
C PRO A 719 -23.74 7.11 -11.47
N ALA A 720 -23.19 7.08 -10.24
CA ALA A 720 -22.93 8.27 -9.44
C ALA A 720 -21.80 9.16 -9.98
N TYR A 721 -20.95 8.65 -10.87
CA TYR A 721 -19.78 9.35 -11.41
C TYR A 721 -19.90 9.51 -12.93
N LEU A 722 -19.19 8.70 -13.73
CA LEU A 722 -19.14 8.83 -15.19
C LEU A 722 -20.08 7.87 -15.94
N ASN A 723 -20.83 7.02 -15.24
CA ASN A 723 -21.93 6.22 -15.77
C ASN A 723 -21.59 5.48 -17.08
N ASN A 724 -20.63 4.56 -17.02
CA ASN A 724 -20.16 3.72 -18.14
C ASN A 724 -19.57 4.46 -19.36
N ARG A 725 -19.14 5.71 -19.21
CA ARG A 725 -18.50 6.47 -20.31
C ARG A 725 -17.01 6.15 -20.49
N VAL A 726 -16.34 5.63 -19.45
CA VAL A 726 -14.89 5.39 -19.46
C VAL A 726 -14.58 4.03 -20.05
N LYS A 727 -13.72 4.01 -21.07
CA LYS A 727 -13.32 2.84 -21.84
C LYS A 727 -12.02 2.22 -21.29
N ASP A 728 -11.65 1.05 -21.79
CA ASP A 728 -10.44 0.32 -21.34
C ASP A 728 -9.12 1.07 -21.63
N HIS A 729 -9.06 1.80 -22.75
CA HIS A 729 -7.93 2.66 -23.12
C HIS A 729 -7.92 4.01 -22.40
N GLU A 730 -8.79 4.18 -21.40
CA GLU A 730 -8.89 5.37 -20.56
C GLU A 730 -8.70 4.97 -19.10
N MET A 731 -8.30 5.94 -18.27
CA MET A 731 -8.17 5.78 -16.83
C MET A 731 -8.70 7.01 -16.10
N CYS A 732 -9.21 6.79 -14.88
CA CYS A 732 -9.66 7.86 -14.01
C CYS A 732 -8.65 8.13 -12.89
N ALA A 733 -8.45 9.40 -12.61
CA ALA A 733 -7.70 9.83 -11.45
C ALA A 733 -8.26 11.16 -10.97
N GLY A 734 -8.36 11.32 -9.65
CA GLY A 734 -8.94 12.51 -9.06
C GLY A 734 -9.51 12.24 -7.68
N ASN A 735 -9.86 13.33 -6.99
CA ASN A 735 -10.59 13.24 -5.73
C ASN A 735 -12.08 13.14 -6.02
N ILE A 736 -12.73 12.08 -5.55
CA ILE A 736 -14.18 11.85 -5.72
C ILE A 736 -15.02 12.99 -5.11
N GLU A 737 -14.45 13.73 -4.17
CA GLU A 737 -15.06 14.87 -3.49
C GLU A 737 -14.93 16.19 -4.25
N GLY A 738 -14.18 16.22 -5.35
CA GLY A 738 -13.83 17.46 -6.05
C GLY A 738 -12.76 18.27 -5.32
N GLY A 739 -12.55 19.51 -5.78
CA GLY A 739 -11.60 20.47 -5.21
C GLY A 739 -10.30 20.64 -6.00
N THR A 740 -9.76 19.57 -6.58
CA THR A 740 -8.57 19.61 -7.46
C THR A 740 -8.74 18.65 -8.64
N ASP A 741 -8.45 19.13 -9.85
CA ASP A 741 -8.49 18.37 -11.10
C ASP A 741 -7.66 19.11 -12.16
N SER A 742 -7.29 18.42 -13.23
CA SER A 742 -6.64 19.03 -14.40
C SER A 742 -7.60 19.96 -15.13
N CYS A 743 -7.14 21.15 -15.53
CA CYS A 743 -7.97 22.16 -16.18
C CYS A 743 -7.56 22.48 -17.61
N GLN A 744 -8.32 23.38 -18.26
CA GLN A 744 -7.95 23.93 -19.57
C GLN A 744 -6.51 24.47 -19.51
N GLY A 745 -5.68 24.09 -20.50
CA GLY A 745 -4.25 24.39 -20.54
C GLY A 745 -3.33 23.26 -20.04
N ASP A 746 -3.85 22.33 -19.23
CA ASP A 746 -3.15 21.10 -18.83
C ASP A 746 -3.37 19.94 -19.82
N SER A 747 -4.23 20.14 -20.82
CA SER A 747 -4.51 19.21 -21.91
C SER A 747 -3.24 18.64 -22.52
N GLY A 748 -3.17 17.32 -22.68
CA GLY A 748 -1.99 16.62 -23.16
C GLY A 748 -0.85 16.49 -22.15
N GLY A 749 -0.97 17.09 -20.96
CA GLY A 749 0.02 16.99 -19.88
C GLY A 749 0.13 15.58 -19.27
N PRO A 750 1.19 15.35 -18.47
CA PRO A 750 1.46 14.06 -17.85
C PRO A 750 0.54 13.78 -16.65
N LEU A 751 0.09 12.54 -16.54
CA LEU A 751 -0.29 11.91 -15.26
C LEU A 751 0.78 10.86 -14.91
N VAL A 752 1.65 11.19 -13.96
CA VAL A 752 2.75 10.34 -13.53
C VAL A 752 2.50 9.74 -12.16
N CYS A 753 2.74 8.43 -12.04
CA CYS A 753 2.61 7.71 -10.78
C CYS A 753 4.00 7.30 -10.29
N PHE A 754 4.27 7.47 -9.00
CA PHE A 754 5.54 7.07 -8.41
C PHE A 754 5.53 5.57 -8.10
N SER A 755 6.47 4.83 -8.68
CA SER A 755 6.64 3.39 -8.48
C SER A 755 8.13 3.04 -8.41
N GLN A 756 8.54 2.29 -7.38
CA GLN A 756 9.90 1.75 -7.24
C GLN A 756 11.01 2.80 -7.51
N SER A 757 10.92 3.99 -6.91
CA SER A 757 11.85 5.12 -7.10
C SER A 757 11.80 5.88 -8.43
N THR A 758 10.85 5.57 -9.31
CA THR A 758 10.70 6.20 -10.63
C THR A 758 9.30 6.75 -10.83
N PHE A 759 9.18 7.84 -11.57
CA PHE A 759 7.90 8.34 -12.08
C PHE A 759 7.62 7.73 -13.45
N VAL A 760 6.52 6.99 -13.52
CA VAL A 760 6.05 6.34 -14.74
C VAL A 760 4.84 7.10 -15.27
N LEU A 761 4.85 7.44 -16.56
CA LEU A 761 3.75 8.10 -17.25
C LEU A 761 2.60 7.11 -17.47
N GLN A 762 1.58 7.17 -16.62
CA GLN A 762 0.45 6.24 -16.69
C GLN A 762 -0.71 6.80 -17.51
N GLY A 763 -0.86 8.12 -17.54
CA GLY A 763 -1.94 8.80 -18.26
C GLY A 763 -1.49 10.05 -19.00
N VAL A 764 -2.25 10.43 -20.02
CA VAL A 764 -2.17 11.73 -20.70
C VAL A 764 -3.49 12.46 -20.49
N THR A 765 -3.43 13.72 -20.02
CA THR A 765 -4.62 14.53 -19.75
C THR A 765 -5.47 14.70 -21.00
N SER A 766 -6.73 14.23 -20.97
CA SER A 766 -7.58 14.11 -22.16
C SER A 766 -8.87 14.91 -22.03
N TRP A 767 -9.82 14.47 -21.19
CA TRP A 767 -11.11 15.13 -21.06
C TRP A 767 -11.68 15.02 -19.64
N GLY A 768 -12.69 15.85 -19.34
CA GLY A 768 -13.43 15.82 -18.08
C GLY A 768 -14.79 16.50 -18.23
N LEU A 769 -15.75 16.14 -17.37
CA LEU A 769 -17.10 16.76 -17.36
C LEU A 769 -17.13 18.12 -16.59
N GLY A 770 -15.97 18.78 -16.50
CA GLY A 770 -15.67 20.05 -15.84
C GLY A 770 -14.59 19.92 -14.75
N CYS A 771 -13.72 20.92 -14.62
CA CYS A 771 -12.63 20.97 -13.65
C CYS A 771 -13.10 20.84 -12.19
N ALA A 772 -12.45 19.96 -11.44
CA ALA A 772 -12.44 19.95 -9.96
C ALA A 772 -13.83 19.80 -9.34
N ASN A 773 -14.78 19.29 -10.13
CA ASN A 773 -16.14 19.04 -9.69
C ASN A 773 -16.17 17.80 -8.80
N ALA A 774 -16.93 17.89 -7.71
CA ALA A 774 -17.27 16.72 -6.93
C ALA A 774 -17.90 15.64 -7.82
N MET A 775 -17.51 14.40 -7.59
CA MET A 775 -17.99 13.19 -8.27
C MET A 775 -17.65 13.09 -9.76
N LYS A 776 -16.79 13.95 -10.30
CA LYS A 776 -16.36 13.93 -11.71
C LYS A 776 -14.84 13.92 -11.78
N PRO A 777 -14.20 12.75 -11.62
CA PRO A 777 -12.75 12.66 -11.76
C PRO A 777 -12.30 12.97 -13.19
N GLY A 778 -11.06 13.44 -13.34
CA GLY A 778 -10.43 13.61 -14.64
C GLY A 778 -10.23 12.28 -15.36
N VAL A 779 -10.39 12.31 -16.69
CA VAL A 779 -10.19 11.14 -17.56
C VAL A 779 -8.93 11.34 -18.40
N TYR A 780 -8.09 10.31 -18.40
CA TYR A 780 -6.78 10.30 -19.02
C TYR A 780 -6.71 9.17 -20.04
N ALA A 781 -6.02 9.40 -21.17
CA ALA A 781 -5.67 8.32 -22.07
C ALA A 781 -4.66 7.40 -21.35
N ARG A 782 -4.98 6.10 -21.23
CA ARG A 782 -4.19 5.12 -20.49
C ARG A 782 -2.96 4.70 -21.32
N VAL A 783 -1.78 5.19 -20.98
CA VAL A 783 -0.56 5.02 -21.79
C VAL A 783 -0.18 3.56 -21.99
N SER A 784 -0.38 2.70 -21.00
CA SER A 784 -0.07 1.27 -21.08
C SER A 784 -0.78 0.53 -22.24
N LYS A 785 -1.92 1.05 -22.70
CA LYS A 785 -2.68 0.50 -23.85
C LYS A 785 -2.12 0.93 -25.21
N PHE A 786 -1.16 1.85 -25.21
CA PHE A 786 -0.58 2.44 -26.39
C PHE A 786 0.92 2.17 -26.54
N VAL A 787 1.55 1.47 -25.59
CA VAL A 787 3.00 1.20 -25.58
C VAL A 787 3.48 0.54 -26.87
N ASP A 788 2.78 -0.48 -27.38
CA ASP A 788 3.12 -1.14 -28.65
C ASP A 788 3.11 -0.16 -29.84
N TRP A 789 2.10 0.71 -29.89
CA TRP A 789 2.00 1.73 -30.94
C TRP A 789 3.11 2.75 -30.81
N ILE A 790 3.39 3.21 -29.58
CA ILE A 790 4.47 4.16 -29.30
C ILE A 790 5.82 3.60 -29.76
N GLU A 791 6.17 2.40 -29.30
CA GLU A 791 7.43 1.77 -29.66
C GLU A 791 7.56 1.51 -31.16
N LYS A 792 6.47 1.11 -31.82
CA LYS A 792 6.45 0.90 -33.26
C LYS A 792 6.75 2.19 -34.01
N GLU A 793 6.12 3.30 -33.64
CA GLU A 793 6.33 4.59 -34.32
C GLU A 793 7.74 5.15 -34.08
N ILE A 794 8.26 4.99 -32.85
CA ILE A 794 9.64 5.36 -32.51
C ILE A 794 10.63 4.55 -33.36
N LYS A 795 10.46 3.22 -33.45
CA LYS A 795 11.34 2.33 -34.25
C LYS A 795 11.22 2.55 -35.75
N ALA A 796 10.03 2.91 -36.25
CA ALA A 796 9.77 3.10 -37.68
C ALA A 796 10.31 4.42 -38.25
N SER A 797 10.76 5.34 -37.39
CA SER A 797 11.30 6.65 -37.80
C SER A 797 12.69 6.87 -37.18
N PRO A 798 13.71 6.11 -37.64
CA PRO A 798 15.07 6.15 -37.09
C PRO A 798 15.76 7.52 -37.22
#